data_AF-A0A8C2KC58-F1
#
_entry.id   AF-A0A8C2KC58-F1
#
_cell.length_a   1.000
_cell.length_b   1.000
_cell.length_c   1.000
_cell.angle_alpha   90.00
_cell.angle_beta   90.00
_cell.angle_gamma   90.00
#
_symmetry.space_group_name_H-M   'P 1'
#
loop_
_entity.id
_entity.type
_entity.pdbx_description
1 polymer ?
#
loop_
_entity_poly.entity_id
_entity_poly.type
_entity_poly.pdbx_seq_one_letter_code
_entity_poly.pdbx_strand_id
1 'polypeptide(L)'
;MKKFERLYEGTATQRNPTLLNEIYTELYITESESGEISNEHEVRQIETQSRRAATEDTAIKCSDIFTPLPGQDTAIRTVLTKGVAGIGKTVSVQKFILDWAEGKENQDVQLIFPLPFREINLMKDKTLSLSDLLHVFFPETKEMEISSDEYKVLFIFDGLDECRLSLDFKSKVKLCNISESASVDVLLMNLIVGNLLPSALIWITSRPAAAHHIPSKYIHRVTEIQGFDEPQKEEYFRKRISDQSLADRIISHLKSSRSLYIMCHIPVFCWISAAVLEKMLSPAESGEIPKTLTQMYTRFLILQTNIKHEKDYEKKVTDEDMILKLGKVAFQELVKGNVIFYEEDLRECGIDVTEASVYSGLCTQIFREELGLYQGKVFCFVHLSIQEHLAALYVHLSCTNHNRNVIDQMNNQRPLSKVLNWFQNNSLSELHQRAVDEALRSKNGHLDLFLRFLLGLSVESHQIFLQRIMKLKRSSSDSNEKTVEYIKKKIRTIDSPEKSINLFHCLNELGDCSLVEEIQQYLKSGRIKEAKLSSSQWSAVVFVMLTSEEELNEFCLDEFVEGKNNPEHMEVLQKLLPVIKESRSVQLRYCGVTDEGFAALASALRSNPSHLRELNLSGNKLGDSVKLLSDVLQDPHCKLEKLG
;
A
#
# COMPACT_ATOMS: atom_id res chain seq x y z
N MET A 1 -23.10 -7.97 -17.48
CA MET A 1 -23.74 -7.47 -16.23
C MET A 1 -23.32 -8.26 -14.98
N LYS A 2 -23.66 -9.55 -14.81
CA LYS A 2 -23.45 -10.27 -13.53
C LYS A 2 -22.00 -10.42 -13.01
N LYS A 3 -20.97 -10.24 -13.87
CA LYS A 3 -19.56 -10.52 -13.53
C LYS A 3 -18.94 -9.52 -12.54
N PHE A 4 -19.28 -8.23 -12.63
CA PHE A 4 -18.70 -7.15 -11.81
C PHE A 4 -19.70 -6.47 -10.86
N GLU A 5 -20.94 -6.94 -10.85
CA GLU A 5 -22.00 -6.46 -9.95
C GLU A 5 -21.68 -6.71 -8.47
N ARG A 6 -20.87 -7.74 -8.20
CA ARG A 6 -20.61 -8.28 -6.86
C ARG A 6 -19.11 -8.29 -6.58
N LEU A 7 -18.73 -7.72 -5.43
CA LEU A 7 -17.40 -7.92 -4.87
C LEU A 7 -17.41 -9.19 -4.01
N TYR A 8 -16.48 -10.10 -4.29
CA TYR A 8 -16.29 -11.31 -3.50
C TYR A 8 -15.12 -11.11 -2.55
N GLU A 9 -15.42 -10.90 -1.27
CA GLU A 9 -14.43 -10.91 -0.21
C GLU A 9 -14.13 -12.38 0.18
N GLY A 10 -13.13 -13.00 -0.47
CA GLY A 10 -12.77 -14.41 -0.25
C GLY A 10 -13.40 -15.38 -1.25
N THR A 11 -13.80 -16.60 -0.82
CA THR A 11 -14.35 -17.59 -1.77
C THR A 11 -15.71 -17.12 -2.26
N ALA A 12 -16.01 -17.36 -3.55
CA ALA A 12 -17.28 -17.06 -4.22
C ALA A 12 -18.55 -17.64 -3.54
N THR A 13 -18.39 -18.43 -2.48
CA THR A 13 -19.41 -19.10 -1.67
C THR A 13 -19.67 -18.43 -0.31
N GLN A 14 -19.09 -17.25 -0.02
CA GLN A 14 -19.08 -16.67 1.34
C GLN A 14 -19.91 -15.39 1.47
N ARG A 15 -21.01 -15.47 2.25
CA ARG A 15 -21.96 -14.39 2.62
C ARG A 15 -22.60 -13.66 1.43
N ASN A 16 -23.71 -12.96 1.66
CA ASN A 16 -24.41 -12.23 0.61
C ASN A 16 -23.39 -11.36 -0.14
N PRO A 17 -23.18 -11.59 -1.44
CA PRO A 17 -22.20 -10.83 -2.19
C PRO A 17 -22.58 -9.36 -2.10
N THR A 18 -21.67 -8.55 -1.58
CA THR A 18 -21.97 -7.14 -1.41
C THR A 18 -21.92 -6.48 -2.78
N LEU A 19 -22.97 -5.73 -3.09
CA LEU A 19 -23.07 -5.08 -4.39
C LEU A 19 -21.98 -4.02 -4.46
N LEU A 20 -21.22 -4.01 -5.56
CA LEU A 20 -20.16 -3.02 -5.76
C LEU A 20 -20.73 -1.60 -5.60
N ASN A 21 -21.92 -1.35 -6.13
CA ASN A 21 -22.61 -0.06 -6.02
C ASN A 21 -22.97 0.35 -4.57
N GLU A 22 -23.09 -0.59 -3.63
CA GLU A 22 -23.44 -0.28 -2.23
C GLU A 22 -22.22 0.14 -1.40
N ILE A 23 -21.04 -0.42 -1.70
CA ILE A 23 -19.80 -0.15 -0.93
C ILE A 23 -18.88 0.84 -1.66
N TYR A 24 -19.02 0.98 -2.99
CA TYR A 24 -18.12 1.80 -3.78
C TYR A 24 -18.11 3.23 -3.24
N THR A 25 -16.91 3.68 -2.93
CA THR A 25 -16.60 5.05 -2.54
C THR A 25 -15.74 5.60 -3.67
N GLU A 26 -16.15 6.74 -4.23
CA GLU A 26 -15.48 7.33 -5.39
C GLU A 26 -14.02 7.62 -5.04
N LEU A 27 -13.09 7.20 -5.90
CA LEU A 27 -11.67 7.39 -5.67
C LEU A 27 -11.22 8.73 -6.25
N TYR A 28 -10.34 9.41 -5.55
CA TYR A 28 -9.75 10.65 -6.04
C TYR A 28 -8.67 10.34 -7.09
N ILE A 29 -8.90 10.79 -8.33
CA ILE A 29 -8.01 10.60 -9.48
C ILE A 29 -7.53 11.95 -9.96
N THR A 30 -6.24 12.09 -10.21
CA THR A 30 -5.61 13.33 -10.70
C THR A 30 -4.89 13.12 -12.02
N GLU A 31 -4.79 14.17 -12.84
CA GLU A 31 -3.85 14.19 -13.98
C GLU A 31 -2.44 14.44 -13.45
N SER A 32 -1.48 13.58 -13.84
CA SER A 32 -0.09 13.73 -13.41
C SER A 32 0.67 14.59 -14.43
N GLU A 33 1.03 15.83 -14.07
CA GLU A 33 1.82 16.73 -14.93
C GLU A 33 3.30 16.29 -15.04
N SER A 34 3.84 15.68 -13.98
CA SER A 34 5.21 15.17 -13.98
C SER A 34 5.25 13.75 -14.53
N GLY A 35 5.83 13.57 -15.72
CA GLY A 35 6.23 12.24 -16.23
C GLY A 35 7.29 11.53 -15.35
N GLU A 36 7.66 12.08 -14.20
CA GLU A 36 8.58 11.47 -13.24
C GLU A 36 7.92 10.26 -12.56
N ILE A 37 8.49 9.10 -12.84
CA ILE A 37 8.09 7.82 -12.25
C ILE A 37 8.84 7.69 -10.94
N SER A 38 8.16 7.87 -9.81
CA SER A 38 8.71 7.46 -8.52
C SER A 38 8.84 5.92 -8.50
N ASN A 39 10.07 5.43 -8.40
CA ASN A 39 10.37 4.01 -8.24
C ASN A 39 10.37 3.60 -6.76
N GLU A 40 9.82 4.42 -5.87
CA GLU A 40 9.79 4.15 -4.43
C GLU A 40 8.76 3.07 -4.06
N HIS A 41 8.93 2.44 -2.90
CA HIS A 41 8.02 1.41 -2.41
C HIS A 41 6.62 1.98 -2.13
N GLU A 42 5.59 1.14 -2.30
CA GLU A 42 4.17 1.50 -2.08
C GLU A 42 3.93 2.12 -0.70
N VAL A 43 4.50 1.48 0.33
CA VAL A 43 5.01 2.09 1.58
C VAL A 43 5.00 3.62 1.64
N ARG A 44 6.05 4.14 0.99
CA ARG A 44 6.51 5.52 1.03
C ARG A 44 5.63 6.42 0.18
N GLN A 45 5.04 5.87 -0.88
CA GLN A 45 4.11 6.59 -1.75
C GLN A 45 2.79 6.89 -1.02
N ILE A 46 2.28 5.99 -0.18
CA ILE A 46 1.05 6.22 0.61
C ILE A 46 1.24 7.34 1.63
N GLU A 47 2.36 7.30 2.34
CA GLU A 47 2.75 8.31 3.32
C GLU A 47 2.91 9.68 2.64
N THR A 48 3.38 9.68 1.37
CA THR A 48 3.47 10.86 0.51
C THR A 48 2.12 11.40 0.08
N GLN A 49 1.25 10.54 -0.45
CA GLN A 49 0.00 10.93 -1.11
C GLN A 49 -1.10 11.33 -0.12
N SER A 50 -1.19 10.64 1.02
CA SER A 50 -2.20 10.92 2.07
C SER A 50 -2.16 12.35 2.64
N ARG A 51 -1.09 13.11 2.34
CA ARG A 51 -0.83 14.44 2.90
C ARG A 51 -0.47 15.50 1.87
N ARG A 52 -0.60 15.21 0.57
CA ARG A 52 -0.60 16.24 -0.48
C ARG A 52 -1.88 17.07 -0.37
N ALA A 53 -1.78 18.38 -0.50
CA ALA A 53 -2.96 19.24 -0.53
C ALA A 53 -3.71 19.00 -1.84
N ALA A 54 -5.02 18.79 -1.79
CA ALA A 54 -5.89 18.55 -2.96
C ALA A 54 -5.91 19.71 -4.00
N THR A 55 -5.17 20.79 -3.74
CA THR A 55 -5.11 22.01 -4.55
C THR A 55 -3.98 22.02 -5.58
N GLU A 56 -3.07 21.05 -5.56
CA GLU A 56 -1.90 21.04 -6.48
C GLU A 56 -2.18 20.36 -7.83
N ASP A 57 -3.12 19.41 -7.90
CA ASP A 57 -3.37 18.61 -9.12
C ASP A 57 -4.80 18.79 -9.68
N THR A 58 -4.95 18.63 -10.99
CA THR A 58 -6.27 18.69 -11.65
C THR A 58 -7.03 17.38 -11.42
N ALA A 59 -8.13 17.44 -10.65
CA ALA A 59 -8.99 16.29 -10.39
C ALA A 59 -9.76 15.88 -11.65
N ILE A 60 -9.79 14.56 -11.91
CA ILE A 60 -10.49 13.95 -13.04
C ILE A 60 -11.47 12.91 -12.49
N LYS A 61 -12.70 12.90 -12.99
CA LYS A 61 -13.63 11.80 -12.72
C LYS A 61 -13.27 10.57 -13.55
N CYS A 62 -13.48 9.39 -12.99
CA CYS A 62 -13.18 8.13 -13.68
C CYS A 62 -13.91 8.00 -15.04
N SER A 63 -15.13 8.53 -15.16
CA SER A 63 -15.87 8.59 -16.44
C SER A 63 -15.28 9.55 -17.46
N ASP A 64 -14.61 10.60 -17.01
CA ASP A 64 -14.05 11.63 -17.89
C ASP A 64 -12.60 11.33 -18.29
N ILE A 65 -12.13 10.10 -18.06
CA ILE A 65 -10.71 9.76 -18.22
C ILE A 65 -10.19 9.93 -19.64
N PHE A 66 -11.06 9.77 -20.65
CA PHE A 66 -10.79 10.01 -22.07
C PHE A 66 -11.27 11.39 -22.57
N THR A 67 -11.88 12.19 -21.70
CA THR A 67 -12.39 13.52 -22.04
C THR A 67 -11.25 14.56 -21.92
N PRO A 68 -10.95 15.34 -22.97
CA PRO A 68 -9.95 16.41 -22.89
C PRO A 68 -10.33 17.45 -21.83
N LEU A 69 -9.34 17.97 -21.09
CA LEU A 69 -9.58 19.07 -20.15
C LEU A 69 -9.80 20.39 -20.90
N PRO A 70 -10.44 21.40 -20.28
CA PRO A 70 -10.64 22.71 -20.90
C PRO A 70 -9.31 23.32 -21.36
N GLY A 71 -9.10 23.47 -22.67
CA GLY A 71 -7.87 24.00 -23.27
C GLY A 71 -6.91 22.94 -23.86
N GLN A 72 -7.22 21.65 -23.74
CA GLN A 72 -6.54 20.57 -24.47
C GLN A 72 -7.31 20.20 -25.74
N ASP A 73 -6.72 20.43 -26.92
CA ASP A 73 -7.32 20.07 -28.23
C ASP A 73 -6.88 18.68 -28.74
N THR A 74 -6.01 17.96 -28.01
CA THR A 74 -5.48 16.67 -28.44
C THR A 74 -6.40 15.53 -28.05
N ALA A 75 -6.80 14.71 -29.03
CA ALA A 75 -7.57 13.49 -28.80
C ALA A 75 -6.80 12.49 -27.93
N ILE A 76 -7.46 11.95 -26.90
CA ILE A 76 -6.84 11.05 -25.93
C ILE A 76 -7.18 9.62 -26.32
N ARG A 77 -6.20 8.91 -26.88
CA ARG A 77 -6.35 7.49 -27.25
C ARG A 77 -5.93 6.54 -26.14
N THR A 78 -4.82 6.84 -25.46
CA THR A 78 -4.20 5.93 -24.49
C THR A 78 -4.01 6.61 -23.15
N VAL A 79 -4.64 6.05 -22.12
CA VAL A 79 -4.51 6.50 -20.73
C VAL A 79 -3.72 5.46 -19.94
N LEU A 80 -2.70 5.91 -19.20
CA LEU A 80 -2.03 5.10 -18.19
C LEU A 80 -2.41 5.61 -16.79
N THR A 81 -3.13 4.79 -16.03
CA THR A 81 -3.48 5.06 -14.64
C THR A 81 -2.49 4.38 -13.70
N LYS A 82 -1.81 5.19 -12.90
CA LYS A 82 -0.85 4.77 -11.89
C LYS A 82 -1.50 4.73 -10.50
N GLY A 83 -0.95 3.90 -9.63
CA GLY A 83 -1.29 3.91 -8.22
C GLY A 83 -0.64 2.75 -7.47
N VAL A 84 -0.43 2.91 -6.16
CA VAL A 84 0.13 1.87 -5.28
C VAL A 84 -0.76 0.61 -5.24
N ALA A 85 -0.25 -0.53 -4.78
CA ALA A 85 -1.11 -1.71 -4.64
C ALA A 85 -2.22 -1.41 -3.61
N GLY A 86 -3.38 -2.05 -3.77
CA GLY A 86 -4.52 -1.86 -2.86
C GLY A 86 -5.28 -0.55 -3.06
N ILE A 87 -4.63 0.49 -3.63
CA ILE A 87 -5.15 1.47 -4.59
C ILE A 87 -6.67 1.60 -4.79
N GLY A 88 -7.22 0.51 -5.34
CA GLY A 88 -8.50 0.52 -6.03
C GLY A 88 -8.40 0.64 -7.55
N LYS A 89 -7.23 0.42 -8.17
CA LYS A 89 -7.05 0.40 -9.64
C LYS A 89 -8.04 -0.56 -10.34
N THR A 90 -7.98 -1.84 -9.99
CA THR A 90 -8.89 -2.87 -10.51
C THR A 90 -10.35 -2.58 -10.16
N VAL A 91 -10.63 -2.08 -8.95
CA VAL A 91 -12.00 -1.74 -8.52
C VAL A 91 -12.56 -0.56 -9.35
N SER A 92 -11.72 0.40 -9.73
CA SER A 92 -12.10 1.52 -10.61
C SER A 92 -12.46 1.03 -12.01
N VAL A 93 -11.66 0.10 -12.56
CA VAL A 93 -11.96 -0.56 -13.83
C VAL A 93 -13.29 -1.33 -13.75
N GLN A 94 -13.50 -2.10 -12.69
CA GLN A 94 -14.74 -2.84 -12.48
C GLN A 94 -15.96 -1.92 -12.38
N LYS A 95 -15.84 -0.81 -11.64
CA LYS A 95 -16.90 0.19 -11.51
C LYS A 95 -17.21 0.87 -12.84
N PHE A 96 -16.20 1.27 -13.60
CA PHE A 96 -16.35 1.85 -14.93
C PHE A 96 -17.13 0.91 -15.87
N ILE A 97 -16.76 -0.37 -15.89
CA ILE A 97 -17.46 -1.38 -16.72
C ILE A 97 -18.89 -1.60 -16.22
N LEU A 98 -19.12 -1.59 -14.90
CA LEU A 98 -20.45 -1.76 -14.33
C LEU A 98 -21.37 -0.60 -14.71
N ASP A 99 -20.92 0.65 -14.59
CA ASP A 99 -21.70 1.83 -14.95
C ASP A 99 -21.99 1.89 -16.45
N TRP A 100 -21.02 1.50 -17.28
CA TRP A 100 -21.24 1.32 -18.72
C TRP A 100 -22.29 0.26 -19.00
N ALA A 101 -22.19 -0.91 -18.37
CA ALA A 101 -23.12 -2.00 -18.57
C ALA A 101 -24.55 -1.65 -18.10
N GLU A 102 -24.69 -0.85 -17.03
CA GLU A 102 -25.96 -0.38 -16.48
C GLU A 102 -26.57 0.80 -17.27
N GLY A 103 -25.87 1.34 -18.27
CA GLY A 103 -26.35 2.45 -19.08
C GLY A 103 -26.21 3.83 -18.42
N LYS A 104 -25.40 3.94 -17.36
CA LYS A 104 -25.27 5.18 -16.56
C LYS A 104 -24.29 6.17 -17.15
N GLU A 105 -23.11 5.70 -17.55
CA GLU A 105 -22.00 6.54 -18.04
C GLU A 105 -21.29 5.89 -19.24
N ASN A 106 -20.49 6.66 -19.99
CA ASN A 106 -19.63 6.19 -21.10
C ASN A 106 -20.36 5.45 -22.24
N GLN A 107 -21.62 5.80 -22.50
CA GLN A 107 -22.44 5.16 -23.54
C GLN A 107 -22.02 5.49 -24.98
N ASP A 108 -21.06 6.39 -25.14
CA ASP A 108 -20.39 6.68 -26.41
C ASP A 108 -19.48 5.53 -26.87
N VAL A 109 -19.04 4.66 -25.96
CA VAL A 109 -18.26 3.44 -26.23
C VAL A 109 -19.20 2.24 -26.44
N GLN A 110 -19.14 1.58 -27.60
CA GLN A 110 -20.02 0.44 -27.91
C GLN A 110 -19.47 -0.90 -27.39
N LEU A 111 -18.16 -1.07 -27.33
CA LEU A 111 -17.54 -2.33 -26.93
C LEU A 111 -16.41 -2.10 -25.92
N ILE A 112 -16.41 -2.85 -24.81
CA ILE A 112 -15.34 -2.85 -23.81
C ILE A 112 -14.75 -4.25 -23.66
N PHE A 113 -13.44 -4.36 -23.85
CA PHE A 113 -12.68 -5.60 -23.69
C PHE A 113 -11.70 -5.50 -22.51
N PRO A 114 -12.09 -5.94 -21.29
CA PRO A 114 -11.18 -6.02 -20.16
C PRO A 114 -10.22 -7.22 -20.30
N LEU A 115 -8.93 -6.94 -20.39
CA LEU A 115 -7.86 -7.92 -20.57
C LEU A 115 -6.81 -7.79 -19.44
N PRO A 116 -6.99 -8.50 -18.31
CA PRO A 116 -6.01 -8.47 -17.23
C PRO A 116 -4.68 -9.10 -17.65
N PHE A 117 -3.55 -8.45 -17.40
CA PHE A 117 -2.23 -8.97 -17.78
C PHE A 117 -1.91 -10.33 -17.13
N ARG A 118 -2.37 -10.54 -15.89
CA ARG A 118 -2.31 -11.85 -15.22
C ARG A 118 -2.90 -13.00 -16.04
N GLU A 119 -3.99 -12.75 -16.78
CA GLU A 119 -4.65 -13.76 -17.61
C GLU A 119 -3.95 -13.89 -18.96
N ILE A 120 -3.56 -12.76 -19.56
CA ILE A 120 -2.80 -12.73 -20.82
C ILE A 120 -1.50 -13.53 -20.70
N ASN A 121 -0.81 -13.47 -19.56
CA ASN A 121 0.44 -14.20 -19.31
C ASN A 121 0.32 -15.72 -19.53
N LEU A 122 -0.87 -16.30 -19.38
CA LEU A 122 -1.12 -17.73 -19.63
C LEU A 122 -1.01 -18.09 -21.12
N MET A 123 -1.07 -17.10 -22.01
CA MET A 123 -1.02 -17.28 -23.46
C MET A 123 0.30 -16.82 -24.07
N LYS A 124 1.31 -16.50 -23.25
CA LYS A 124 2.58 -15.91 -23.70
C LYS A 124 3.31 -16.73 -24.79
N ASP A 125 3.20 -18.07 -24.73
CA ASP A 125 3.92 -18.98 -25.63
C ASP A 125 3.08 -19.35 -26.87
N LYS A 126 1.91 -18.73 -27.06
CA LYS A 126 1.02 -19.00 -28.19
C LYS A 126 1.18 -17.97 -29.29
N THR A 127 0.93 -18.44 -30.51
CA THR A 127 0.71 -17.62 -31.70
C THR A 127 -0.78 -17.58 -32.00
N LEU A 128 -1.39 -16.40 -31.93
CA LEU A 128 -2.83 -16.18 -32.11
C LEU A 128 -3.02 -14.93 -32.96
N SER A 129 -4.17 -14.79 -33.61
CA SER A 129 -4.60 -13.48 -34.12
C SER A 129 -5.27 -12.66 -33.01
N LEU A 130 -5.47 -11.35 -33.23
CA LEU A 130 -6.21 -10.53 -32.28
C LEU A 130 -7.68 -11.02 -32.15
N SER A 131 -8.27 -11.49 -33.25
CA SER A 131 -9.61 -12.11 -33.23
C SER A 131 -9.62 -13.36 -32.37
N ASP A 132 -8.64 -14.24 -32.55
CA ASP A 132 -8.53 -15.48 -31.76
C ASP A 132 -8.35 -15.17 -30.27
N LEU A 133 -7.53 -14.16 -29.94
CA LEU A 133 -7.34 -13.72 -28.57
C LEU A 133 -8.69 -13.28 -27.96
N LEU A 134 -9.45 -12.44 -28.66
CA LEU A 134 -10.75 -11.98 -28.18
C LEU A 134 -11.78 -13.11 -28.07
N HIS A 135 -11.79 -14.07 -29.01
CA HIS A 135 -12.67 -15.24 -28.94
C HIS A 135 -12.32 -16.20 -27.82
N VAL A 136 -11.06 -16.22 -27.36
CA VAL A 136 -10.68 -16.99 -26.19
C VAL A 136 -11.24 -16.34 -24.93
N PHE A 137 -11.02 -15.03 -24.73
CA PHE A 137 -11.47 -14.30 -23.55
C PHE A 137 -12.99 -14.04 -23.50
N PHE A 138 -13.61 -13.91 -24.67
CA PHE A 138 -15.00 -13.55 -24.86
C PHE A 138 -15.60 -14.43 -25.97
N PRO A 139 -15.96 -15.70 -25.68
CA PRO A 139 -16.50 -16.62 -26.67
C PRO A 139 -17.73 -16.10 -27.42
N GLU A 140 -18.49 -15.20 -26.81
CA GLU A 140 -19.67 -14.53 -27.38
C GLU A 140 -19.32 -13.65 -28.59
N THR A 141 -18.06 -13.23 -28.71
CA THR A 141 -17.60 -12.41 -29.84
C THR A 141 -17.37 -13.20 -31.13
N LYS A 142 -17.45 -14.54 -31.09
CA LYS A 142 -17.24 -15.40 -32.29
C LYS A 142 -18.24 -15.14 -33.41
N GLU A 143 -19.39 -14.57 -33.09
CA GLU A 143 -20.44 -14.22 -34.05
C GLU A 143 -20.35 -12.76 -34.54
N MET A 144 -19.37 -11.98 -34.04
CA MET A 144 -19.20 -10.57 -34.36
C MET A 144 -17.92 -10.32 -35.17
N GLU A 145 -18.03 -9.62 -36.30
CA GLU A 145 -16.88 -9.04 -36.98
C GLU A 145 -16.52 -7.71 -36.31
N ILE A 146 -15.43 -7.69 -35.54
CA ILE A 146 -14.95 -6.47 -34.86
C ILE A 146 -14.16 -5.65 -35.88
N SER A 147 -14.81 -4.71 -36.57
CA SER A 147 -14.15 -3.73 -37.44
C SER A 147 -13.91 -2.41 -36.69
N SER A 148 -12.77 -1.74 -36.93
CA SER A 148 -12.38 -0.50 -36.23
C SER A 148 -13.24 0.72 -36.55
N ASP A 149 -13.97 0.65 -37.66
CA ASP A 149 -14.61 1.82 -38.26
C ASP A 149 -16.12 1.86 -37.94
N GLU A 150 -16.70 0.74 -37.49
CA GLU A 150 -18.12 0.63 -37.13
C GLU A 150 -18.39 0.85 -35.64
N TYR A 151 -17.39 0.56 -34.78
CA TYR A 151 -17.56 0.59 -33.33
C TYR A 151 -16.44 1.38 -32.65
N LYS A 152 -16.81 2.22 -31.67
CA LYS A 152 -15.87 2.79 -30.70
C LYS A 152 -15.56 1.72 -29.67
N VAL A 153 -14.36 1.14 -29.78
CA VAL A 153 -13.88 0.05 -28.94
C VAL A 153 -12.94 0.58 -27.86
N LEU A 154 -13.07 0.08 -26.64
CA LEU A 154 -12.16 0.32 -25.52
C LEU A 154 -11.52 -0.99 -25.06
N PHE A 155 -10.18 -1.04 -25.08
CA PHE A 155 -9.41 -2.09 -24.44
C PHE A 155 -8.92 -1.64 -23.07
N ILE A 156 -9.16 -2.46 -22.04
CA ILE A 156 -8.69 -2.17 -20.68
C ILE A 156 -7.65 -3.22 -20.28
N PHE A 157 -6.38 -2.81 -20.18
CA PHE A 157 -5.28 -3.65 -19.72
C PHE A 157 -5.02 -3.43 -18.22
N ASP A 158 -5.56 -4.32 -17.40
CA ASP A 158 -5.43 -4.22 -15.94
C ASP A 158 -4.16 -4.92 -15.44
N GLY A 159 -3.33 -4.22 -14.65
CA GLY A 159 -2.19 -4.77 -13.94
C GLY A 159 -0.91 -4.95 -14.77
N LEU A 160 -0.42 -3.90 -15.46
CA LEU A 160 0.82 -3.96 -16.24
C LEU A 160 2.05 -4.41 -15.42
N ASP A 161 2.06 -4.16 -14.12
CA ASP A 161 3.10 -4.65 -13.21
C ASP A 161 3.13 -6.18 -13.05
N GLU A 162 2.09 -6.86 -13.47
CA GLU A 162 2.01 -8.32 -13.51
C GLU A 162 2.40 -8.88 -14.89
N CYS A 163 2.68 -8.02 -15.87
CA CYS A 163 3.03 -8.44 -17.24
C CYS A 163 4.37 -9.16 -17.29
N ARG A 164 4.38 -10.39 -17.82
CA ARG A 164 5.59 -11.19 -18.06
C ARG A 164 5.98 -11.26 -19.53
N LEU A 165 5.26 -10.52 -20.39
CA LEU A 165 5.51 -10.46 -21.82
C LEU A 165 6.67 -9.53 -22.14
N SER A 166 7.47 -9.89 -23.14
CA SER A 166 8.61 -9.08 -23.58
C SER A 166 8.16 -8.03 -24.59
N LEU A 167 7.52 -6.95 -24.11
CA LEU A 167 7.01 -5.87 -24.96
C LEU A 167 8.14 -5.04 -25.61
N ASP A 168 8.64 -5.48 -26.77
CA ASP A 168 9.71 -4.79 -27.51
C ASP A 168 9.19 -3.70 -28.46
N PHE A 169 8.95 -2.50 -27.91
CA PHE A 169 8.53 -1.33 -28.69
C PHE A 169 9.56 -0.80 -29.72
N LYS A 170 10.73 -1.43 -29.86
CA LYS A 170 11.71 -1.15 -30.93
C LYS A 170 11.57 -2.10 -32.11
N SER A 171 10.77 -3.15 -31.97
CA SER A 171 10.50 -4.11 -33.03
C SER A 171 9.96 -3.41 -34.28
N LYS A 172 10.39 -3.90 -35.45
CA LYS A 172 9.95 -3.39 -36.77
C LYS A 172 8.69 -4.09 -37.29
N VAL A 173 8.18 -5.08 -36.56
CA VAL A 173 7.00 -5.86 -36.97
C VAL A 173 5.75 -4.99 -36.85
N LYS A 174 5.09 -4.73 -37.99
CA LYS A 174 3.83 -4.00 -38.07
C LYS A 174 2.71 -4.95 -38.45
N LEU A 175 1.77 -5.16 -37.53
CA LEU A 175 0.54 -5.89 -37.79
C LEU A 175 -0.57 -4.88 -38.02
N CYS A 176 -1.28 -5.00 -39.13
CA CYS A 176 -2.38 -4.09 -39.49
C CYS A 176 -3.72 -4.82 -39.58
N ASN A 177 -3.72 -6.16 -39.70
CA ASN A 177 -4.91 -6.97 -39.78
C ASN A 177 -5.15 -7.76 -38.49
N ILE A 178 -6.40 -7.75 -38.02
CA ILE A 178 -6.88 -8.43 -36.81
C ILE A 178 -6.77 -9.96 -36.94
N SER A 179 -6.81 -10.50 -38.16
CA SER A 179 -6.69 -11.92 -38.46
C SER A 179 -5.25 -12.42 -38.62
N GLU A 180 -4.24 -11.53 -38.63
CA GLU A 180 -2.84 -11.94 -38.70
C GLU A 180 -2.39 -12.57 -37.38
N SER A 181 -1.86 -13.80 -37.43
CA SER A 181 -1.35 -14.49 -36.25
C SER A 181 0.05 -14.01 -35.88
N ALA A 182 0.25 -13.68 -34.62
CA ALA A 182 1.55 -13.34 -34.03
C ALA A 182 1.61 -13.81 -32.58
N SER A 183 2.77 -13.67 -31.95
CA SER A 183 2.88 -13.86 -30.51
C SER A 183 2.12 -12.76 -29.75
N VAL A 184 1.62 -13.10 -28.57
CA VAL A 184 0.71 -12.22 -27.80
C VAL A 184 1.37 -10.88 -27.44
N ASP A 185 2.66 -10.87 -27.15
CA ASP A 185 3.45 -9.65 -26.92
C ASP A 185 3.47 -8.72 -28.14
N VAL A 186 3.61 -9.27 -29.35
CA VAL A 186 3.59 -8.51 -30.62
C VAL A 186 2.19 -7.98 -30.91
N LEU A 187 1.12 -8.74 -30.63
CA LEU A 187 -0.27 -8.27 -30.79
C LEU A 187 -0.54 -7.05 -29.89
N LEU A 188 -0.24 -7.17 -28.59
CA LEU A 188 -0.47 -6.10 -27.62
C LEU A 188 0.36 -4.86 -27.93
N MET A 189 1.62 -5.03 -28.31
CA MET A 189 2.47 -3.93 -28.75
C MET A 189 1.85 -3.21 -29.95
N ASN A 190 1.41 -3.94 -30.99
CA ASN A 190 0.84 -3.32 -32.19
C ASN A 190 -0.49 -2.62 -31.91
N LEU A 191 -1.29 -3.11 -30.96
CA LEU A 191 -2.50 -2.44 -30.48
C LEU A 191 -2.15 -1.13 -29.74
N ILE A 192 -1.20 -1.15 -28.80
CA ILE A 192 -0.76 0.04 -28.05
C ILE A 192 -0.17 1.10 -29.00
N VAL A 193 0.69 0.68 -29.92
CA VAL A 193 1.29 1.57 -30.94
C VAL A 193 0.24 2.14 -31.89
N GLY A 194 -0.87 1.44 -32.11
CA GLY A 194 -1.95 1.84 -33.02
C GLY A 194 -1.77 1.38 -34.46
N ASN A 195 -0.96 0.33 -34.68
CA ASN A 195 -0.93 -0.36 -35.97
C ASN A 195 -2.17 -1.26 -36.13
N LEU A 196 -2.62 -1.90 -35.03
CA LEU A 196 -3.88 -2.62 -34.93
C LEU A 196 -4.93 -1.71 -34.28
N LEU A 197 -6.13 -1.64 -34.86
CA LEU A 197 -7.28 -0.86 -34.37
C LEU A 197 -6.89 0.58 -33.94
N PRO A 198 -6.51 1.45 -34.88
CA PRO A 198 -6.00 2.79 -34.56
C PRO A 198 -7.03 3.68 -33.84
N SER A 199 -8.33 3.49 -34.11
CA SER A 199 -9.43 4.21 -33.47
C SER A 199 -9.77 3.72 -32.06
N ALA A 200 -9.24 2.57 -31.63
CA ALA A 200 -9.57 1.99 -30.34
C ALA A 200 -8.94 2.78 -29.18
N LEU A 201 -9.74 3.01 -28.15
CA LEU A 201 -9.30 3.58 -26.88
C LEU A 201 -8.58 2.51 -26.07
N ILE A 202 -7.56 2.92 -25.32
CA ILE A 202 -6.74 2.03 -24.50
C ILE A 202 -6.61 2.62 -23.11
N TRP A 203 -7.05 1.86 -22.11
CA TRP A 203 -6.83 2.18 -20.70
C TRP A 203 -5.91 1.14 -20.07
N ILE A 204 -4.81 1.58 -19.47
CA ILE A 204 -3.83 0.71 -18.84
C ILE A 204 -3.72 1.07 -17.37
N THR A 205 -3.81 0.09 -16.47
CA THR A 205 -3.53 0.30 -15.04
C THR A 205 -2.17 -0.29 -14.69
N SER A 206 -1.41 0.38 -13.82
CA SER A 206 -0.10 -0.10 -13.40
C SER A 206 0.32 0.46 -12.05
N ARG A 207 1.21 -0.26 -11.35
CA ARG A 207 2.02 0.36 -10.31
C ARG A 207 3.07 1.29 -10.91
N PRO A 208 3.43 2.40 -10.25
CA PRO A 208 4.40 3.36 -10.79
C PRO A 208 5.70 2.71 -11.26
N ALA A 209 6.24 1.76 -10.48
CA ALA A 209 7.47 1.06 -10.81
C ALA A 209 7.43 0.31 -12.16
N ALA A 210 6.27 -0.13 -12.66
CA ALA A 210 6.15 -0.83 -13.94
C ALA A 210 5.64 0.06 -15.08
N ALA A 211 5.28 1.32 -14.80
CA ALA A 211 4.79 2.27 -15.79
C ALA A 211 5.79 2.51 -16.95
N HIS A 212 7.09 2.40 -16.66
CA HIS A 212 8.16 2.62 -17.63
C HIS A 212 8.27 1.52 -18.71
N HIS A 213 7.59 0.39 -18.54
CA HIS A 213 7.55 -0.67 -19.56
C HIS A 213 6.90 -0.18 -20.86
N ILE A 214 6.06 0.85 -20.81
CA ILE A 214 5.45 1.48 -21.97
C ILE A 214 6.10 2.85 -22.20
N PRO A 215 6.71 3.10 -23.37
CA PRO A 215 7.30 4.41 -23.69
C PRO A 215 6.26 5.54 -23.63
N SER A 216 6.62 6.66 -23.00
CA SER A 216 5.75 7.83 -22.84
C SER A 216 5.17 8.38 -24.15
N LYS A 217 5.88 8.24 -25.27
CA LYS A 217 5.40 8.62 -26.62
C LYS A 217 4.12 7.93 -27.08
N TYR A 218 3.74 6.80 -26.46
CA TYR A 218 2.51 6.08 -26.77
C TYR A 218 1.40 6.32 -25.73
N ILE A 219 1.66 7.14 -24.72
CA ILE A 219 0.72 7.47 -23.65
C ILE A 219 0.29 8.91 -23.86
N HIS A 220 -1.01 9.14 -24.01
CA HIS A 220 -1.57 10.47 -24.27
C HIS A 220 -1.89 11.19 -22.96
N ARG A 221 -2.30 10.44 -21.93
CA ARG A 221 -2.60 10.95 -20.60
C ARG A 221 -2.10 9.98 -19.53
N VAL A 222 -1.54 10.54 -18.46
CA VAL A 222 -1.18 9.80 -17.26
C VAL A 222 -2.09 10.28 -16.13
N THR A 223 -2.84 9.36 -15.53
CA THR A 223 -3.62 9.65 -14.33
C THR A 223 -3.05 8.91 -13.13
N GLU A 224 -3.30 9.41 -11.93
CA GLU A 224 -2.87 8.78 -10.69
C GLU A 224 -4.05 8.67 -9.72
N ILE A 225 -4.28 7.47 -9.18
CA ILE A 225 -5.25 7.25 -8.11
C ILE A 225 -4.55 7.54 -6.78
N GLN A 226 -5.06 8.53 -6.05
CA GLN A 226 -4.48 8.93 -4.76
C GLN A 226 -4.98 8.03 -3.62
N GLY A 227 -6.26 7.64 -3.63
CA GLY A 227 -6.87 6.85 -2.55
C GLY A 227 -8.07 7.56 -1.93
N PHE A 228 -8.34 7.29 -0.65
CA PHE A 228 -9.40 7.93 0.12
C PHE A 228 -8.90 9.17 0.86
N ASP A 229 -9.56 10.31 0.64
CA ASP A 229 -9.45 11.46 1.51
C ASP A 229 -10.16 11.23 2.87
N GLU A 230 -10.06 12.17 3.79
CA GLU A 230 -10.62 12.00 5.14
C GLU A 230 -12.15 11.75 5.14
N PRO A 231 -12.97 12.51 4.37
CA PRO A 231 -14.39 12.19 4.20
C PRO A 231 -14.66 10.80 3.62
N GLN A 232 -13.95 10.40 2.57
CA GLN A 232 -14.14 9.13 1.87
C GLN A 232 -13.80 7.93 2.76
N LYS A 233 -12.79 8.05 3.64
CA LYS A 233 -12.50 7.00 4.64
C LYS A 233 -13.72 6.71 5.50
N GLU A 234 -14.36 7.76 6.04
CA GLU A 234 -15.53 7.60 6.89
C GLU A 234 -16.73 7.07 6.12
N GLU A 235 -16.94 7.58 4.90
CA GLU A 235 -18.00 7.11 4.00
C GLU A 235 -17.89 5.60 3.76
N TYR A 236 -16.68 5.12 3.46
CA TYR A 236 -16.42 3.70 3.26
C TYR A 236 -16.84 2.86 4.48
N PHE A 237 -16.44 3.25 5.70
CA PHE A 237 -16.78 2.49 6.91
C PHE A 237 -18.29 2.51 7.19
N ARG A 238 -18.96 3.65 6.98
CA ARG A 238 -20.42 3.76 7.15
C ARG A 238 -21.21 2.94 6.13
N LYS A 239 -20.71 2.81 4.91
CA LYS A 239 -21.29 1.95 3.86
C LYS A 239 -21.04 0.47 4.14
N ARG A 240 -19.83 0.11 4.59
CA ARG A 240 -19.41 -1.29 4.77
C ARG A 240 -19.98 -1.95 6.02
N ILE A 241 -20.25 -1.19 7.08
CA ILE A 241 -20.73 -1.69 8.37
C ILE A 241 -22.20 -1.31 8.52
N SER A 242 -23.09 -2.30 8.58
CA SER A 242 -24.54 -2.04 8.64
C SER A 242 -24.98 -1.36 9.95
N ASP A 243 -24.32 -1.69 11.07
CA ASP A 243 -24.56 -1.05 12.38
C ASP A 243 -23.81 0.28 12.47
N GLN A 244 -24.54 1.40 12.37
CA GLN A 244 -23.96 2.74 12.40
C GLN A 244 -23.30 3.07 13.74
N SER A 245 -23.77 2.51 14.86
CA SER A 245 -23.13 2.73 16.18
C SER A 245 -21.77 2.04 16.25
N LEU A 246 -21.65 0.86 15.64
CA LEU A 246 -20.38 0.14 15.52
C LEU A 246 -19.44 0.84 14.54
N ALA A 247 -19.98 1.34 13.41
CA ALA A 247 -19.22 2.13 12.44
C ALA A 247 -18.60 3.38 13.08
N ASP A 248 -19.39 4.16 13.84
CA ASP A 248 -18.90 5.36 14.52
C ASP A 248 -17.86 5.03 15.60
N ARG A 249 -18.02 3.91 16.33
CA ARG A 249 -17.00 3.43 17.27
C ARG A 249 -15.70 3.05 16.57
N ILE A 250 -15.78 2.37 15.42
CA ILE A 250 -14.62 1.99 14.60
C ILE A 250 -13.92 3.23 14.05
N ILE A 251 -14.66 4.18 13.48
CA ILE A 251 -14.11 5.44 12.95
C ILE A 251 -13.45 6.23 14.07
N SER A 252 -14.10 6.37 15.23
CA SER A 252 -13.52 7.06 16.40
C SER A 252 -12.23 6.39 16.86
N HIS A 253 -12.21 5.06 16.90
CA HIS A 253 -11.01 4.32 17.25
C HIS A 253 -9.89 4.48 16.21
N LEU A 254 -10.18 4.37 14.92
CA LEU A 254 -9.21 4.62 13.87
C LEU A 254 -8.65 6.04 14.00
N LYS A 255 -9.50 7.05 14.19
CA LYS A 255 -9.03 8.44 14.43
C LYS A 255 -8.15 8.56 15.68
N SER A 256 -8.41 7.78 16.73
CA SER A 256 -7.53 7.71 17.91
C SER A 256 -6.19 7.03 17.62
N SER A 257 -6.17 6.09 16.67
CA SER A 257 -4.97 5.40 16.19
C SER A 257 -4.52 5.98 14.85
N ARG A 258 -3.80 7.10 14.93
CA ARG A 258 -3.37 7.88 13.76
C ARG A 258 -2.59 7.05 12.73
N SER A 259 -1.87 6.01 13.16
CA SER A 259 -1.18 5.06 12.29
C SER A 259 -2.16 4.34 11.36
N LEU A 260 -3.17 3.70 11.94
CA LEU A 260 -4.19 2.96 11.22
C LEU A 260 -5.03 3.86 10.31
N TYR A 261 -5.39 5.06 10.79
CA TYR A 261 -6.23 5.98 10.03
C TYR A 261 -5.54 6.59 8.80
N ILE A 262 -4.22 6.79 8.85
CA ILE A 262 -3.44 7.20 7.68
C ILE A 262 -3.34 6.06 6.68
N MET A 263 -3.14 4.83 7.16
CA MET A 263 -3.11 3.66 6.29
C MET A 263 -4.46 3.45 5.59
N CYS A 264 -5.58 3.78 6.24
CA CYS A 264 -6.90 3.83 5.61
C CYS A 264 -7.02 4.80 4.40
N HIS A 265 -5.98 5.57 4.07
CA HIS A 265 -5.89 6.20 2.76
C HIS A 265 -5.92 5.18 1.62
N ILE A 266 -5.36 3.98 1.81
CA ILE A 266 -5.56 2.88 0.87
C ILE A 266 -6.86 2.11 1.21
N PRO A 267 -7.77 1.92 0.24
CA PRO A 267 -9.00 1.14 0.42
C PRO A 267 -8.78 -0.27 0.97
N VAL A 268 -7.73 -0.99 0.57
CA VAL A 268 -7.44 -2.33 1.10
C VAL A 268 -7.20 -2.33 2.62
N PHE A 269 -6.56 -1.27 3.16
CA PHE A 269 -6.37 -1.14 4.61
C PHE A 269 -7.69 -0.80 5.30
N CYS A 270 -8.58 -0.03 4.67
CA CYS A 270 -9.94 0.15 5.17
C CYS A 270 -10.69 -1.18 5.24
N TRP A 271 -10.58 -2.01 4.20
CA TRP A 271 -11.19 -3.34 4.18
C TRP A 271 -10.65 -4.25 5.28
N ILE A 272 -9.33 -4.36 5.42
CA ILE A 272 -8.69 -5.15 6.50
C ILE A 272 -9.13 -4.63 7.88
N SER A 273 -9.10 -3.31 8.07
CA SER A 273 -9.47 -2.68 9.33
C SER A 273 -10.94 -2.91 9.67
N ALA A 274 -11.84 -2.79 8.70
CA ALA A 274 -13.25 -3.08 8.88
C ALA A 274 -13.45 -4.54 9.29
N ALA A 275 -12.84 -5.49 8.57
CA ALA A 275 -12.98 -6.92 8.85
C ALA A 275 -12.48 -7.30 10.26
N VAL A 276 -11.33 -6.75 10.69
CA VAL A 276 -10.74 -7.02 12.01
C VAL A 276 -11.54 -6.34 13.11
N LEU A 277 -11.79 -5.03 12.99
CA LEU A 277 -12.42 -4.25 14.07
C LEU A 277 -13.90 -4.57 14.24
N GLU A 278 -14.61 -4.95 13.17
CA GLU A 278 -16.01 -5.38 13.25
C GLU A 278 -16.16 -6.60 14.16
N LYS A 279 -15.25 -7.59 14.05
CA LYS A 279 -15.25 -8.76 14.94
C LYS A 279 -14.81 -8.41 16.36
N MET A 280 -13.75 -7.61 16.52
CA MET A 280 -13.17 -7.29 17.83
C MET A 280 -13.99 -6.31 18.68
N LEU A 281 -14.76 -5.41 18.06
CA LEU A 281 -15.63 -4.47 18.78
C LEU A 281 -17.06 -4.98 18.92
N SER A 282 -17.33 -6.17 18.39
CA SER A 282 -18.57 -6.90 18.64
C SER A 282 -18.65 -7.33 20.12
N PRO A 283 -19.86 -7.45 20.70
CA PRO A 283 -20.03 -7.81 22.11
C PRO A 283 -19.44 -9.18 22.52
N ALA A 284 -19.04 -10.02 21.56
CA ALA A 284 -18.64 -11.40 21.78
C ALA A 284 -17.13 -11.59 22.03
N GLU A 285 -16.27 -10.65 21.63
CA GLU A 285 -14.81 -10.77 21.75
C GLU A 285 -14.18 -9.45 22.22
N SER A 286 -14.13 -9.18 23.53
CA SER A 286 -13.40 -8.01 24.05
C SER A 286 -11.89 -8.31 24.10
N GLY A 287 -11.14 -7.83 23.11
CA GLY A 287 -9.68 -7.90 23.08
C GLY A 287 -9.03 -6.51 22.94
N GLU A 288 -7.75 -6.40 23.29
CA GLU A 288 -6.95 -5.20 23.02
C GLU A 288 -6.87 -4.95 21.51
N ILE A 289 -7.23 -3.72 21.12
CA ILE A 289 -7.31 -3.29 19.72
C ILE A 289 -5.89 -3.07 19.16
N PRO A 290 -5.60 -3.49 17.92
CA PRO A 290 -4.28 -3.28 17.31
C PRO A 290 -3.83 -1.82 17.30
N LYS A 291 -2.58 -1.57 17.68
CA LYS A 291 -1.92 -0.25 17.60
C LYS A 291 -0.88 -0.18 16.48
N THR A 292 -0.25 -1.31 16.14
CA THR A 292 0.77 -1.41 15.09
C THR A 292 0.25 -2.13 13.85
N LEU A 293 0.96 -1.98 12.72
CA LEU A 293 0.62 -2.70 11.49
C LEU A 293 0.77 -4.20 11.69
N THR A 294 1.85 -4.63 12.36
CA THR A 294 2.07 -6.06 12.62
C THR A 294 0.93 -6.66 13.44
N GLN A 295 0.41 -5.95 14.45
CA GLN A 295 -0.76 -6.42 15.20
C GLN A 295 -2.00 -6.54 14.31
N MET A 296 -2.30 -5.53 13.49
CA MET A 296 -3.48 -5.53 12.62
C MET A 296 -3.46 -6.74 11.66
N TYR A 297 -2.31 -7.00 11.04
CA TYR A 297 -2.14 -8.12 10.11
C TYR A 297 -2.17 -9.49 10.81
N THR A 298 -1.58 -9.58 12.00
CA THR A 298 -1.63 -10.81 12.80
C THR A 298 -3.06 -11.13 13.22
N ARG A 299 -3.85 -10.12 13.61
CA ARG A 299 -5.28 -10.30 13.91
C ARG A 299 -6.09 -10.68 12.69
N PHE A 300 -5.79 -10.06 11.53
CA PHE A 300 -6.42 -10.44 10.27
C PHE A 300 -6.16 -11.92 9.94
N LEU A 301 -4.92 -12.40 10.11
CA LEU A 301 -4.58 -13.81 9.92
C LEU A 301 -5.37 -14.73 10.87
N ILE A 302 -5.47 -14.40 12.16
CA ILE A 302 -6.29 -15.13 13.14
C ILE A 302 -7.75 -15.20 12.70
N LEU A 303 -8.30 -14.07 12.25
CA LEU A 303 -9.67 -13.99 11.78
C LEU A 303 -9.92 -14.92 10.59
N GLN A 304 -9.01 -14.96 9.61
CA GLN A 304 -9.14 -15.84 8.45
C GLN A 304 -9.10 -17.33 8.84
N THR A 305 -8.25 -17.70 9.81
CA THR A 305 -8.20 -19.06 10.34
C THR A 305 -9.48 -19.45 11.08
N ASN A 306 -10.05 -18.55 11.88
CA ASN A 306 -11.32 -18.79 12.59
C ASN A 306 -12.48 -19.00 11.61
N ILE A 307 -12.53 -18.19 10.56
CA ILE A 307 -13.54 -18.30 9.50
C ILE A 307 -13.48 -19.66 8.78
N LYS A 308 -12.29 -20.24 8.61
CA LYS A 308 -12.15 -21.60 8.06
C LYS A 308 -12.79 -22.65 8.99
N HIS A 309 -12.62 -22.52 10.31
CA HIS A 309 -13.16 -23.48 11.27
C HIS A 309 -14.69 -23.54 11.29
N GLU A 310 -15.37 -22.43 10.99
CA GLU A 310 -16.84 -22.37 10.92
C GLU A 310 -17.41 -23.13 9.70
N LYS A 311 -16.59 -23.50 8.70
CA LYS A 311 -17.02 -24.04 7.40
C LYS A 311 -16.85 -25.55 7.22
N ASP A 312 -16.47 -26.29 8.26
CA ASP A 312 -16.43 -27.76 8.31
C ASP A 312 -15.65 -28.43 7.13
N TYR A 313 -14.57 -27.80 6.68
CA TYR A 313 -13.66 -28.40 5.69
C TYR A 313 -12.94 -29.62 6.29
N GLU A 314 -12.88 -30.74 5.56
CA GLU A 314 -12.15 -31.95 5.98
C GLU A 314 -10.71 -31.61 6.40
N LYS A 315 -10.39 -31.84 7.68
CA LYS A 315 -9.08 -31.56 8.27
C LYS A 315 -8.02 -32.54 7.75
N LYS A 316 -7.42 -32.26 6.60
CA LYS A 316 -6.19 -32.94 6.15
C LYS A 316 -4.92 -32.31 6.73
N VAL A 317 -4.94 -30.99 6.98
CA VAL A 317 -3.76 -30.20 7.39
C VAL A 317 -4.10 -29.24 8.55
N THR A 318 -3.19 -29.11 9.52
CA THR A 318 -3.33 -28.15 10.63
C THR A 318 -3.13 -26.72 10.14
N ASP A 319 -3.80 -25.73 10.76
CA ASP A 319 -3.66 -24.33 10.33
C ASP A 319 -2.24 -23.81 10.46
N GLU A 320 -1.50 -24.31 11.46
CA GLU A 320 -0.07 -24.03 11.64
C GLU A 320 0.76 -24.48 10.43
N ASP A 321 0.56 -25.70 9.92
CA ASP A 321 1.30 -26.23 8.77
C ASP A 321 0.96 -25.46 7.49
N MET A 322 -0.32 -25.15 7.28
CA MET A 322 -0.75 -24.45 6.07
C MET A 322 -0.30 -22.99 6.05
N ILE A 323 -0.36 -22.28 7.18
CA ILE A 323 0.16 -20.91 7.29
C ILE A 323 1.67 -20.89 7.03
N LEU A 324 2.40 -21.89 7.56
CA LEU A 324 3.84 -22.00 7.31
C LEU A 324 4.14 -22.25 5.82
N LYS A 325 3.38 -23.14 5.16
CA LYS A 325 3.50 -23.39 3.72
C LYS A 325 3.16 -22.15 2.88
N LEU A 326 2.06 -21.45 3.19
CA LEU A 326 1.69 -20.20 2.52
C LEU A 326 2.75 -19.11 2.72
N GLY A 327 3.31 -19.00 3.93
CA GLY A 327 4.41 -18.10 4.22
C GLY A 327 5.70 -18.45 3.47
N LYS A 328 5.97 -19.74 3.24
CA LYS A 328 7.09 -20.19 2.39
C LYS A 328 6.92 -19.72 0.95
N VAL A 329 5.74 -19.92 0.36
CA VAL A 329 5.41 -19.40 -0.99
C VAL A 329 5.57 -17.89 -1.02
N ALA A 330 5.00 -17.19 -0.05
CA ALA A 330 5.06 -15.74 0.05
C ALA A 330 6.50 -15.22 0.06
N PHE A 331 7.38 -15.84 0.84
CA PHE A 331 8.79 -15.47 0.93
C PHE A 331 9.56 -15.77 -0.36
N GLN A 332 9.38 -16.94 -0.96
CA GLN A 332 10.05 -17.30 -2.22
C GLN A 332 9.66 -16.35 -3.35
N GLU A 333 8.37 -16.05 -3.49
CA GLU A 333 7.88 -15.15 -4.52
C GLU A 333 8.26 -13.69 -4.25
N LEU A 334 8.30 -13.26 -2.99
CA LEU A 334 8.78 -11.92 -2.61
C LEU A 334 10.25 -11.73 -3.01
N VAL A 335 11.11 -12.71 -2.76
CA VAL A 335 12.55 -12.65 -3.13
C VAL A 335 12.74 -12.71 -4.65
N LYS A 336 11.86 -13.41 -5.38
CA LYS A 336 11.84 -13.39 -6.86
C LYS A 336 11.30 -12.07 -7.43
N GLY A 337 10.60 -11.26 -6.62
CA GLY A 337 9.92 -10.04 -7.07
C GLY A 337 8.58 -10.32 -7.77
N ASN A 338 7.99 -11.49 -7.54
CA ASN A 338 6.74 -11.92 -8.15
C ASN A 338 5.54 -11.60 -7.24
N VAL A 339 4.43 -11.15 -7.85
CA VAL A 339 3.14 -10.94 -7.17
C VAL A 339 2.11 -12.01 -7.52
N ILE A 340 2.31 -12.70 -8.65
CA ILE A 340 1.52 -13.85 -9.07
C ILE A 340 2.38 -15.12 -9.05
N PHE A 341 1.77 -16.24 -8.73
CA PHE A 341 2.38 -17.56 -8.71
C PHE A 341 1.43 -18.63 -9.24
N TYR A 342 1.99 -19.76 -9.63
CA TYR A 342 1.29 -20.82 -10.34
C TYR A 342 1.13 -22.05 -9.46
N GLU A 343 0.38 -23.00 -9.99
CA GLU A 343 0.23 -24.31 -9.36
C GLU A 343 1.58 -25.02 -9.13
N GLU A 344 2.57 -24.83 -10.00
CA GLU A 344 3.91 -25.40 -9.78
C GLU A 344 4.58 -24.86 -8.51
N ASP A 345 4.47 -23.55 -8.26
CA ASP A 345 5.04 -22.89 -7.08
C ASP A 345 4.35 -23.39 -5.80
N LEU A 346 3.03 -23.62 -5.84
CA LEU A 346 2.28 -24.24 -4.74
C LEU A 346 2.73 -25.68 -4.46
N ARG A 347 2.87 -26.50 -5.51
CA ARG A 347 3.32 -27.88 -5.39
C ARG A 347 4.76 -27.97 -4.86
N GLU A 348 5.64 -27.05 -5.26
CA GLU A 348 7.03 -26.96 -4.74
C GLU A 348 7.05 -26.70 -3.23
N CYS A 349 6.05 -26.00 -2.71
CA CYS A 349 5.86 -25.76 -1.28
C CYS A 349 5.01 -26.84 -0.57
N GLY A 350 4.60 -27.90 -1.27
CA GLY A 350 3.82 -29.00 -0.69
C GLY A 350 2.38 -28.62 -0.34
N ILE A 351 1.81 -27.67 -1.08
CA ILE A 351 0.40 -27.26 -0.98
C ILE A 351 -0.36 -27.92 -2.14
N ASP A 352 -1.41 -28.68 -1.83
CA ASP A 352 -2.37 -29.09 -2.86
C ASP A 352 -3.27 -27.90 -3.24
N VAL A 353 -3.63 -27.81 -4.51
CA VAL A 353 -4.47 -26.74 -5.04
C VAL A 353 -5.80 -26.65 -4.30
N THR A 354 -6.39 -27.79 -3.95
CA THR A 354 -7.66 -27.83 -3.23
C THR A 354 -7.53 -27.27 -1.80
N GLU A 355 -6.34 -27.35 -1.19
CA GLU A 355 -6.04 -26.77 0.12
C GLU A 355 -5.82 -25.25 0.03
N ALA A 356 -5.18 -24.77 -1.03
CA ALA A 356 -4.96 -23.33 -1.26
C ALA A 356 -6.29 -22.56 -1.40
N SER A 357 -7.28 -23.14 -2.09
CA SER A 357 -8.60 -22.52 -2.29
C SER A 357 -9.38 -22.32 -0.98
N VAL A 358 -9.03 -23.04 0.11
CA VAL A 358 -9.68 -22.92 1.43
C VAL A 358 -9.26 -21.63 2.15
N TYR A 359 -8.09 -21.07 1.83
CA TYR A 359 -7.57 -19.83 2.43
C TYR A 359 -7.78 -18.62 1.51
N SER A 360 -8.96 -18.56 0.88
CA SER A 360 -9.33 -17.52 -0.10
C SER A 360 -9.22 -16.08 0.40
N GLY A 361 -9.37 -15.86 1.70
CA GLY A 361 -9.21 -14.55 2.35
C GLY A 361 -7.75 -14.11 2.52
N LEU A 362 -6.78 -15.00 2.31
CA LEU A 362 -5.34 -14.70 2.29
C LEU A 362 -4.77 -14.80 0.87
N CYS A 363 -5.17 -15.84 0.13
CA CYS A 363 -4.74 -16.14 -1.24
C CYS A 363 -5.97 -16.30 -2.13
N THR A 364 -6.11 -15.47 -3.16
CA THR A 364 -7.23 -15.56 -4.09
C THR A 364 -6.85 -16.46 -5.27
N GLN A 365 -7.62 -17.53 -5.47
CA GLN A 365 -7.62 -18.25 -6.75
C GLN A 365 -8.38 -17.41 -7.76
N ILE A 366 -7.71 -16.98 -8.82
CA ILE A 366 -8.28 -16.03 -9.78
C ILE A 366 -9.09 -16.75 -10.86
N PHE A 367 -8.73 -18.00 -11.17
CA PHE A 367 -9.29 -18.71 -12.32
C PHE A 367 -10.33 -19.78 -11.97
N ARG A 368 -11.52 -19.64 -12.60
CA ARG A 368 -12.60 -20.62 -12.74
C ARG A 368 -12.53 -21.23 -14.15
N GLU A 369 -12.98 -22.47 -14.30
CA GLU A 369 -13.05 -23.28 -15.54
C GLU A 369 -13.94 -22.70 -16.68
N GLU A 370 -13.93 -21.39 -16.93
CA GLU A 370 -14.87 -20.71 -17.82
C GLU A 370 -14.31 -20.44 -19.24
N LEU A 371 -12.99 -20.57 -19.50
CA LEU A 371 -12.42 -20.35 -20.86
C LEU A 371 -12.38 -21.59 -21.77
N GLY A 372 -12.99 -22.71 -21.37
CA GLY A 372 -13.21 -23.91 -22.21
C GLY A 372 -11.98 -24.66 -22.76
N LEU A 373 -10.79 -24.05 -22.79
CA LEU A 373 -9.59 -24.56 -23.47
C LEU A 373 -8.30 -24.44 -22.65
N TYR A 374 -8.33 -23.80 -21.47
CA TYR A 374 -7.16 -23.62 -20.61
C TYR A 374 -7.46 -24.02 -19.16
N GLN A 375 -6.66 -24.96 -18.61
CA GLN A 375 -6.76 -25.51 -17.26
C GLN A 375 -5.69 -24.96 -16.29
N GLY A 376 -5.05 -23.82 -16.62
CA GLY A 376 -4.04 -23.21 -15.74
C GLY A 376 -4.66 -22.40 -14.61
N LYS A 377 -4.33 -22.72 -13.35
CA LYS A 377 -4.76 -21.94 -12.19
C LYS A 377 -3.67 -20.94 -11.79
N VAL A 378 -4.04 -19.66 -11.74
CA VAL A 378 -3.18 -18.57 -11.27
C VAL A 378 -3.64 -18.13 -9.88
N PHE A 379 -2.66 -17.90 -9.02
CA PHE A 379 -2.86 -17.48 -7.63
C PHE A 379 -2.12 -16.17 -7.37
N CYS A 380 -2.68 -15.38 -6.46
CA CYS A 380 -2.01 -14.22 -5.88
C CYS A 380 -2.49 -14.06 -4.43
N PHE A 381 -1.68 -13.39 -3.61
CA PHE A 381 -2.18 -12.90 -2.34
C PHE A 381 -3.13 -11.73 -2.59
N VAL A 382 -4.15 -11.58 -1.72
CA VAL A 382 -5.16 -10.50 -1.86
C VAL A 382 -4.50 -9.12 -1.97
N HIS A 383 -3.34 -8.95 -1.30
CA HIS A 383 -2.52 -7.75 -1.38
C HIS A 383 -1.04 -8.06 -1.13
N LEU A 384 -0.13 -7.26 -1.70
CA LEU A 384 1.32 -7.42 -1.51
C LEU A 384 1.71 -7.37 -0.03
N SER A 385 1.10 -6.49 0.76
CA SER A 385 1.34 -6.44 2.21
C SER A 385 1.04 -7.75 2.94
N ILE A 386 0.06 -8.54 2.45
CA ILE A 386 -0.28 -9.85 3.04
C ILE A 386 0.83 -10.85 2.69
N GLN A 387 1.34 -10.80 1.45
CA GLN A 387 2.51 -11.58 1.05
C GLN A 387 3.74 -11.21 1.91
N GLU A 388 4.03 -9.92 2.10
CA GLU A 388 5.15 -9.47 2.93
C GLU A 388 4.99 -9.87 4.40
N HIS A 389 3.78 -9.78 4.95
CA HIS A 389 3.50 -10.22 6.32
C HIS A 389 3.68 -11.73 6.50
N LEU A 390 3.12 -12.55 5.60
CA LEU A 390 3.25 -14.00 5.64
C LEU A 390 4.71 -14.44 5.42
N ALA A 391 5.44 -13.75 4.54
CA ALA A 391 6.86 -13.97 4.33
C ALA A 391 7.67 -13.67 5.60
N ALA A 392 7.39 -12.53 6.26
CA ALA A 392 8.04 -12.16 7.52
C ALA A 392 7.74 -13.17 8.63
N LEU A 393 6.48 -13.62 8.72
CA LEU A 393 6.06 -14.67 9.66
C LEU A 393 6.81 -15.98 9.41
N TYR A 394 6.91 -16.42 8.17
CA TYR A 394 7.67 -17.63 7.80
C TYR A 394 9.14 -17.53 8.21
N VAL A 395 9.79 -16.41 7.93
CA VAL A 395 11.20 -16.17 8.29
C VAL A 395 11.39 -16.16 9.80
N HIS A 396 10.53 -15.45 10.52
CA HIS A 396 10.55 -15.39 11.98
C HIS A 396 10.42 -16.78 12.60
N LEU A 397 9.39 -17.55 12.20
CA LEU A 397 9.11 -18.90 12.72
C LEU A 397 10.20 -19.90 12.37
N SER A 398 10.74 -19.82 11.15
CA SER A 398 11.81 -20.71 10.70
C SER A 398 13.07 -20.52 11.55
N CYS A 399 13.34 -19.28 11.98
CA CYS A 399 14.46 -18.95 12.86
C CYS A 399 14.20 -19.37 14.31
N THR A 400 13.02 -19.10 14.87
CA THR A 400 12.71 -19.36 16.30
C THR A 400 12.49 -20.84 16.60
N ASN A 401 11.86 -21.60 15.70
CA ASN A 401 11.55 -23.01 15.93
C ASN A 401 12.69 -23.98 15.59
N HIS A 402 13.90 -23.50 15.27
CA HIS A 402 15.07 -24.32 14.89
C HIS A 402 14.72 -25.48 13.94
N ASN A 403 13.92 -25.21 12.91
CA ASN A 403 13.65 -26.22 11.88
C ASN A 403 14.88 -26.40 10.98
N ARG A 404 15.88 -27.16 11.46
CA ARG A 404 16.99 -27.69 10.62
C ARG A 404 16.45 -28.34 9.33
N ASN A 405 15.25 -28.93 9.39
CA ASN A 405 14.59 -29.58 8.26
C ASN A 405 14.19 -28.63 7.10
N VAL A 406 13.94 -27.34 7.36
CA VAL A 406 13.58 -26.37 6.29
C VAL A 406 14.81 -25.97 5.47
N ILE A 407 15.96 -25.82 6.13
CA ILE A 407 17.26 -25.57 5.49
C ILE A 407 17.71 -26.81 4.71
N ASP A 408 17.51 -28.02 5.27
CA ASP A 408 17.87 -29.28 4.61
C ASP A 408 16.98 -29.60 3.39
N GLN A 409 15.71 -29.20 3.37
CA GLN A 409 14.87 -29.32 2.17
C GLN A 409 15.28 -28.34 1.05
N MET A 410 15.76 -27.14 1.40
CA MET A 410 16.25 -26.15 0.42
C MET A 410 17.58 -26.55 -0.22
N ASN A 411 18.40 -27.39 0.43
CA ASN A 411 19.68 -27.86 -0.09
C ASN A 411 19.58 -28.72 -1.36
N ASN A 412 18.40 -29.23 -1.72
CA ASN A 412 18.18 -30.06 -2.91
C ASN A 412 17.70 -29.28 -4.16
N GLN A 413 17.46 -27.97 -4.07
CA GLN A 413 16.91 -27.17 -5.18
C GLN A 413 17.88 -26.03 -5.58
N ARG A 414 18.44 -26.16 -6.79
CA ARG A 414 19.63 -25.41 -7.25
C ARG A 414 19.48 -23.93 -7.68
N PRO A 415 18.32 -23.22 -7.62
CA PRO A 415 18.34 -21.78 -7.90
C PRO A 415 18.14 -20.86 -6.67
N LEU A 416 18.31 -21.32 -5.41
CA LEU A 416 17.99 -20.55 -4.19
C LEU A 416 19.21 -20.08 -3.35
N SER A 417 20.36 -19.78 -3.97
CA SER A 417 21.56 -19.32 -3.23
C SER A 417 21.32 -18.05 -2.40
N LYS A 418 20.46 -17.13 -2.87
CA LYS A 418 20.06 -15.92 -2.13
C LYS A 418 19.23 -16.24 -0.90
N VAL A 419 18.26 -17.16 -0.99
CA VAL A 419 17.35 -17.54 0.10
C VAL A 419 18.07 -18.32 1.19
N LEU A 420 18.97 -19.23 0.82
CA LEU A 420 19.82 -19.97 1.76
C LEU A 420 20.69 -19.05 2.63
N ASN A 421 21.16 -17.91 2.09
CA ASN A 421 21.95 -16.94 2.86
C ASN A 421 21.17 -16.30 4.02
N TRP A 422 19.83 -16.25 3.99
CA TRP A 422 19.04 -15.67 5.10
C TRP A 422 19.05 -16.55 6.36
N PHE A 423 19.21 -17.86 6.20
CA PHE A 423 19.05 -18.84 7.28
C PHE A 423 20.36 -19.49 7.75
N GLN A 424 21.52 -19.00 7.31
CA GLN A 424 22.83 -19.60 7.61
C GLN A 424 23.29 -19.47 9.08
N ASN A 425 22.69 -18.58 9.89
CA ASN A 425 23.14 -18.30 11.26
C ASN A 425 22.04 -18.51 12.31
N ASN A 426 22.46 -18.83 13.54
CA ASN A 426 21.58 -19.36 14.60
C ASN A 426 20.94 -18.29 15.52
N SER A 427 21.28 -17.00 15.42
CA SER A 427 20.75 -15.96 16.32
C SER A 427 19.73 -15.04 15.63
N LEU A 428 18.62 -14.75 16.32
CA LEU A 428 17.55 -13.89 15.82
C LEU A 428 18.04 -12.46 15.54
N SER A 429 18.95 -11.94 16.38
CA SER A 429 19.57 -10.62 16.17
C SER A 429 20.41 -10.56 14.89
N GLU A 430 21.15 -11.61 14.53
CA GLU A 430 21.92 -11.61 13.27
C GLU A 430 21.02 -11.68 12.04
N LEU A 431 19.91 -12.43 12.12
CA LEU A 431 18.88 -12.43 11.07
C LEU A 431 18.31 -11.03 10.87
N HIS A 432 17.93 -10.34 11.95
CA HIS A 432 17.45 -8.97 11.88
C HIS A 432 18.48 -8.03 11.26
N GLN A 433 19.74 -8.10 11.68
CA GLN A 433 20.82 -7.26 11.11
C GLN A 433 21.00 -7.49 9.60
N ARG A 434 20.93 -8.74 9.14
CA ARG A 434 20.97 -9.07 7.70
C ARG A 434 19.76 -8.52 6.96
N ALA A 435 18.57 -8.67 7.53
CA ALA A 435 17.34 -8.16 6.94
C ALA A 435 17.38 -6.63 6.80
N VAL A 436 17.88 -5.93 7.83
CA VAL A 436 18.13 -4.48 7.78
C VAL A 436 19.11 -4.15 6.65
N ASP A 437 20.24 -4.83 6.55
CA ASP A 437 21.22 -4.58 5.50
C ASP A 437 20.66 -4.82 4.09
N GLU A 438 19.86 -5.86 3.89
CA GLU A 438 19.27 -6.19 2.59
C GLU A 438 18.19 -5.18 2.19
N ALA A 439 17.34 -4.76 3.13
CA ALA A 439 16.38 -3.68 2.89
C ALA A 439 17.10 -2.37 2.54
N LEU A 440 18.23 -2.07 3.19
CA LEU A 440 19.03 -0.89 2.87
C LEU A 440 19.76 -0.98 1.52
N ARG A 441 20.08 -2.18 1.03
CA ARG A 441 20.61 -2.40 -0.32
C ARG A 441 19.54 -2.28 -1.41
N SER A 442 18.27 -2.49 -1.05
CA SER A 442 17.15 -2.33 -1.96
C SER A 442 17.08 -0.91 -2.52
N LYS A 443 17.04 -0.79 -3.84
CA LYS A 443 16.96 0.51 -4.53
C LYS A 443 15.56 1.13 -4.41
N ASN A 444 14.52 0.31 -4.43
CA ASN A 444 13.12 0.73 -4.45
C ASN A 444 12.41 0.49 -3.11
N GLY A 445 13.07 -0.06 -2.09
CA GLY A 445 12.44 -0.32 -0.79
C GLY A 445 11.46 -1.51 -0.77
N HIS A 446 11.51 -2.42 -1.75
CA HIS A 446 10.61 -3.60 -1.82
C HIS A 446 10.68 -4.59 -0.64
N LEU A 447 11.59 -4.37 0.31
CA LEU A 447 11.71 -5.17 1.54
C LEU A 447 11.37 -4.36 2.79
N ASP A 448 10.95 -3.10 2.65
CA ASP A 448 10.72 -2.19 3.77
C ASP A 448 9.58 -2.69 4.66
N LEU A 449 8.43 -3.03 4.07
CA LEU A 449 7.27 -3.46 4.84
C LEU A 449 7.48 -4.90 5.36
N PHE A 450 8.10 -5.78 4.58
CA PHE A 450 8.63 -7.06 5.07
C PHE A 450 9.53 -6.90 6.31
N LEU A 451 10.48 -5.95 6.29
CA LEU A 451 11.38 -5.69 7.43
C LEU A 451 10.61 -5.17 8.65
N ARG A 452 9.68 -4.23 8.45
CA ARG A 452 8.79 -3.73 9.51
C ARG A 452 8.04 -4.89 10.19
N PHE A 453 7.42 -5.77 9.41
CA PHE A 453 6.73 -6.94 9.95
C PHE A 453 7.67 -7.92 10.65
N LEU A 454 8.84 -8.23 10.06
CA LEU A 454 9.79 -9.18 10.65
C LEU A 454 10.24 -8.73 12.05
N LEU A 455 10.54 -7.44 12.19
CA LEU A 455 10.94 -6.85 13.46
C LEU A 455 9.75 -6.76 14.42
N GLY A 456 8.57 -6.36 13.95
CA GLY A 456 7.36 -6.34 14.77
C GLY A 456 7.04 -7.72 15.35
N LEU A 457 7.13 -8.80 14.56
CA LEU A 457 6.86 -10.17 15.00
C LEU A 457 7.82 -10.67 16.11
N SER A 458 8.98 -10.02 16.26
CA SER A 458 9.95 -10.33 17.31
C SER A 458 9.58 -9.76 18.69
N VAL A 459 8.60 -8.85 18.76
CA VAL A 459 8.14 -8.24 20.01
C VAL A 459 7.20 -9.18 20.76
N GLU A 460 7.41 -9.34 22.07
CA GLU A 460 6.69 -10.30 22.90
C GLU A 460 5.17 -10.06 22.94
N SER A 461 4.73 -8.80 22.97
CA SER A 461 3.30 -8.43 22.94
C SER A 461 2.59 -8.94 21.67
N HIS A 462 3.30 -8.98 20.53
CA HIS A 462 2.78 -9.50 19.27
C HIS A 462 2.77 -11.04 19.24
N GLN A 463 3.74 -11.66 19.92
CA GLN A 463 3.85 -13.12 20.00
C GLN A 463 2.71 -13.76 20.80
N ILE A 464 2.15 -13.08 21.81
CA ILE A 464 0.99 -13.57 22.57
C ILE A 464 -0.18 -13.91 21.64
N PHE A 465 -0.40 -13.10 20.59
CA PHE A 465 -1.47 -13.36 19.62
C PHE A 465 -1.14 -14.53 18.69
N LEU A 466 0.12 -14.67 18.29
CA LEU A 466 0.58 -15.78 17.45
C LEU A 466 0.56 -17.13 18.17
N GLN A 467 0.75 -17.14 19.50
CA GLN A 467 0.62 -18.36 20.32
C GLN A 467 -0.77 -19.02 20.21
N ARG A 468 -1.80 -18.26 19.82
CA ARG A 468 -3.15 -18.82 19.56
C ARG A 468 -3.20 -19.69 18.31
N ILE A 469 -2.32 -19.45 17.34
CA ILE A 469 -2.27 -20.19 16.06
C ILE A 469 -1.10 -21.19 16.05
N MET A 470 0.05 -20.84 16.64
CA MET A 470 1.32 -21.55 16.42
C MET A 470 2.08 -21.77 17.73
N LYS A 471 2.86 -22.87 17.81
CA LYS A 471 3.70 -23.15 18.99
C LYS A 471 5.03 -22.38 18.86
N LEU A 472 5.16 -21.28 19.59
CA LEU A 472 6.41 -20.52 19.68
C LEU A 472 7.31 -21.10 20.77
N LYS A 473 8.54 -21.51 20.42
CA LYS A 473 9.59 -21.82 21.40
C LYS A 473 10.57 -20.66 21.45
N ARG A 474 10.76 -20.12 22.67
CA ARG A 474 11.74 -19.08 23.07
C ARG A 474 11.26 -17.64 22.85
N SER A 475 11.08 -16.90 23.94
CA SER A 475 11.14 -15.43 23.93
C SER A 475 12.62 -15.04 24.12
N SER A 476 13.12 -14.07 23.34
CA SER A 476 14.48 -13.55 23.52
C SER A 476 14.46 -12.03 23.47
N SER A 477 14.04 -11.42 24.58
CA SER A 477 14.19 -9.98 24.86
C SER A 477 15.57 -9.44 24.46
N ASP A 478 16.63 -10.18 24.80
CA ASP A 478 18.04 -9.82 24.57
C ASP A 478 18.43 -9.67 23.09
N SER A 479 17.63 -10.23 22.17
CA SER A 479 17.90 -10.13 20.73
C SER A 479 17.38 -8.82 20.11
N ASN A 480 16.33 -8.25 20.70
CA ASN A 480 15.71 -7.02 20.19
C ASN A 480 16.54 -5.80 20.57
N GLU A 481 17.11 -5.75 21.77
CA GLU A 481 18.02 -4.67 22.19
C GLU A 481 19.23 -4.51 21.25
N LYS A 482 19.89 -5.63 20.90
CA LYS A 482 20.99 -5.63 19.92
C LYS A 482 20.55 -5.17 18.54
N THR A 483 19.32 -5.50 18.15
CA THR A 483 18.74 -5.10 16.87
C THR A 483 18.45 -3.60 16.86
N VAL A 484 17.87 -3.07 17.93
CA VAL A 484 17.60 -1.64 18.15
C VAL A 484 18.90 -0.84 18.08
N GLU A 485 19.94 -1.25 18.80
CA GLU A 485 21.24 -0.56 18.78
C GLU A 485 21.86 -0.56 17.38
N TYR A 486 21.75 -1.68 16.66
CA TYR A 486 22.20 -1.77 15.28
C TYR A 486 21.44 -0.81 14.34
N ILE A 487 20.12 -0.73 14.47
CA ILE A 487 19.29 0.18 13.67
C ILE A 487 19.67 1.64 13.95
N LYS A 488 19.83 2.03 15.22
CA LYS A 488 20.28 3.38 15.60
C LYS A 488 21.64 3.71 15.00
N LYS A 489 22.58 2.77 15.05
CA LYS A 489 23.89 2.92 14.38
C LYS A 489 23.73 3.12 12.87
N LYS A 490 22.82 2.41 12.22
CA LYS A 490 22.55 2.56 10.78
C LYS A 490 21.96 3.93 10.45
N ILE A 491 20.96 4.40 11.19
CA ILE A 491 20.37 5.74 11.05
C ILE A 491 21.47 6.81 11.08
N ARG A 492 22.42 6.68 12.01
CA ARG A 492 23.59 7.57 12.16
C ARG A 492 24.66 7.43 11.07
N THR A 493 24.51 6.52 10.11
CA THR A 493 25.51 6.31 9.03
C THR A 493 24.92 6.43 7.62
N ILE A 494 23.61 6.41 7.48
CA ILE A 494 22.92 6.48 6.19
C ILE A 494 22.61 7.93 5.82
N ASP A 495 22.85 8.27 4.56
CA ASP A 495 22.63 9.62 4.03
C ASP A 495 21.30 9.75 3.25
N SER A 496 20.52 8.67 3.12
CA SER A 496 19.21 8.67 2.47
C SER A 496 18.07 8.86 3.49
N PRO A 497 17.31 9.96 3.41
CA PRO A 497 16.16 10.19 4.29
C PRO A 497 15.12 9.09 4.24
N GLU A 498 14.83 8.56 3.06
CA GLU A 498 13.78 7.56 2.86
C GLU A 498 14.13 6.25 3.59
N LYS A 499 15.41 5.87 3.57
CA LYS A 499 15.92 4.72 4.32
C LYS A 499 15.89 4.98 5.82
N SER A 500 16.28 6.16 6.28
CA SER A 500 16.22 6.53 7.69
C SER A 500 14.79 6.54 8.23
N ILE A 501 13.84 7.08 7.46
CA ILE A 501 12.40 7.05 7.77
C ILE A 501 11.92 5.60 7.92
N ASN A 502 12.26 4.73 6.97
CA ASN A 502 11.91 3.32 7.10
C ASN A 502 12.46 2.69 8.39
N LEU A 503 13.70 3.02 8.77
CA LEU A 503 14.29 2.55 10.03
C LEU A 503 13.60 3.14 11.27
N PHE A 504 13.06 4.35 11.22
CA PHE A 504 12.21 4.88 12.30
C PHE A 504 10.94 4.05 12.45
N HIS A 505 10.29 3.64 11.35
CA HIS A 505 9.16 2.71 11.43
C HIS A 505 9.56 1.35 11.99
N CYS A 506 10.75 0.85 11.67
CA CYS A 506 11.28 -0.37 12.25
C CYS A 506 11.45 -0.27 13.78
N LEU A 507 11.99 0.85 14.27
CA LEU A 507 12.07 1.13 15.71
C LEU A 507 10.69 1.23 16.36
N ASN A 508 9.71 1.82 15.66
CA ASN A 508 8.32 1.89 16.12
C ASN A 508 7.68 0.50 16.25
N GLU A 509 7.86 -0.37 15.25
CA GLU A 509 7.36 -1.75 15.32
C GLU A 509 8.05 -2.59 16.41
N LEU A 510 9.29 -2.25 16.77
CA LEU A 510 10.03 -2.85 17.89
C LEU A 510 9.59 -2.29 19.27
N GLY A 511 8.79 -1.22 19.30
CA GLY A 511 8.42 -0.54 20.54
C GLY A 511 9.60 0.16 21.23
N ASP A 512 10.58 0.68 20.46
CA ASP A 512 11.71 1.41 21.05
C ASP A 512 11.25 2.72 21.69
N CYS A 513 11.42 2.80 23.01
CA CYS A 513 11.15 3.96 23.82
C CYS A 513 11.85 5.23 23.31
N SER A 514 13.14 5.15 23.00
CA SER A 514 13.93 6.32 22.57
C SER A 514 13.70 6.77 21.12
N LEU A 515 12.69 6.25 20.42
CA LEU A 515 12.41 6.56 19.01
C LEU A 515 12.31 8.06 18.75
N VAL A 516 11.55 8.76 19.58
CA VAL A 516 11.34 10.22 19.45
C VAL A 516 12.65 10.96 19.62
N GLU A 517 13.49 10.55 20.58
CA GLU A 517 14.80 11.14 20.82
C GLU A 517 15.74 10.92 19.63
N GLU A 518 15.77 9.71 19.05
CA GLU A 518 16.59 9.39 17.89
C GLU A 518 16.14 10.20 16.65
N ILE A 519 14.82 10.39 16.46
CA ILE A 519 14.30 11.28 15.42
C ILE A 519 14.76 12.72 15.69
N GLN A 520 14.62 13.23 16.92
CA GLN A 520 15.09 14.59 17.26
C GLN A 520 16.61 14.76 17.06
N GLN A 521 17.41 13.74 17.36
CA GLN A 521 18.86 13.76 17.09
C GLN A 521 19.16 13.75 15.59
N TYR A 522 18.45 12.93 14.82
CA TYR A 522 18.54 12.92 13.35
C TYR A 522 18.20 14.31 12.79
N LEU A 523 17.13 14.91 13.31
CA LEU A 523 16.67 16.26 12.99
C LEU A 523 17.77 17.31 13.27
N LYS A 524 18.41 17.26 14.45
CA LYS A 524 19.46 18.21 14.87
C LYS A 524 20.82 18.01 14.18
N SER A 525 21.12 16.81 13.69
CA SER A 525 22.45 16.43 13.18
C SER A 525 22.93 17.16 11.91
N GLY A 526 22.13 18.08 11.35
CA GLY A 526 22.46 18.83 10.14
C GLY A 526 22.25 18.05 8.83
N ARG A 527 22.03 16.73 8.89
CA ARG A 527 21.76 15.88 7.71
C ARG A 527 20.55 16.32 6.90
N ILE A 528 19.60 17.02 7.52
CA ILE A 528 18.42 17.56 6.84
C ILE A 528 18.76 18.79 6.00
N LYS A 529 19.74 19.60 6.44
CA LYS A 529 20.24 20.73 5.64
C LYS A 529 20.87 20.23 4.34
N GLU A 530 21.54 19.07 4.39
CA GLU A 530 22.13 18.42 3.22
C GLU A 530 21.11 17.66 2.37
N ALA A 531 20.14 16.99 3.02
CA ALA A 531 19.20 16.09 2.33
C ALA A 531 17.93 16.77 1.82
N LYS A 532 17.58 17.98 2.27
CA LYS A 532 16.37 18.74 1.90
C LYS A 532 15.10 17.88 1.84
N LEU A 533 14.59 17.53 3.02
CA LEU A 533 13.43 16.64 3.12
C LEU A 533 12.24 17.17 2.30
N SER A 534 11.67 16.31 1.47
CA SER A 534 10.45 16.61 0.72
C SER A 534 9.25 16.75 1.65
N SER A 535 8.14 17.27 1.13
CA SER A 535 6.88 17.38 1.88
C SER A 535 6.39 16.05 2.44
N SER A 536 6.58 14.98 1.67
CA SER A 536 6.21 13.64 2.09
C SER A 536 7.12 13.04 3.15
N GLN A 537 8.42 13.33 3.07
CA GLN A 537 9.39 12.86 4.04
C GLN A 537 9.16 13.50 5.41
N TRP A 538 8.89 14.81 5.42
CA TRP A 538 8.47 15.52 6.63
C TRP A 538 7.23 14.90 7.25
N SER A 539 6.27 14.56 6.40
CA SER A 539 5.06 13.90 6.80
C SER A 539 5.31 12.53 7.43
N ALA A 540 6.16 11.70 6.83
CA ALA A 540 6.51 10.40 7.40
C ALA A 540 7.30 10.54 8.73
N VAL A 541 8.15 11.55 8.89
CA VAL A 541 8.80 11.82 10.18
C VAL A 541 7.77 12.20 11.25
N VAL A 542 6.87 13.14 10.93
CA VAL A 542 5.74 13.54 11.79
C VAL A 542 4.87 12.34 12.15
N PHE A 543 4.64 11.43 11.19
CA PHE A 543 3.91 10.20 11.42
C PHE A 543 4.55 9.39 12.54
N VAL A 544 5.83 9.04 12.39
CA VAL A 544 6.48 8.13 13.33
C VAL A 544 6.53 8.74 14.73
N MET A 545 6.77 10.04 14.86
CA MET A 545 6.77 10.74 16.16
C MET A 545 5.40 10.70 16.85
N LEU A 546 4.31 10.74 16.10
CA LEU A 546 2.95 10.72 16.66
C LEU A 546 2.42 9.32 16.93
N THR A 547 3.05 8.30 16.35
CA THR A 547 2.64 6.90 16.50
C THR A 547 3.48 6.14 17.51
N SER A 548 4.53 6.76 18.06
CA SER A 548 5.29 6.15 19.16
C SER A 548 4.38 5.97 20.37
N GLU A 549 4.53 4.87 21.10
CA GLU A 549 3.74 4.63 22.32
C GLU A 549 4.10 5.59 23.46
N GLU A 550 5.22 6.30 23.34
CA GLU A 550 5.67 7.28 24.33
C GLU A 550 4.91 8.60 24.23
N GLU A 551 4.58 9.17 25.39
CA GLU A 551 4.14 10.55 25.46
C GLU A 551 5.26 11.48 24.98
N LEU A 552 4.93 12.36 24.04
CA LEU A 552 5.84 13.40 23.55
C LEU A 552 6.08 14.43 24.67
N ASN A 553 7.00 14.13 25.59
CA ASN A 553 7.25 14.97 26.76
C ASN A 553 7.87 16.31 26.38
N GLU A 554 8.94 16.28 25.59
CA GLU A 554 9.62 17.48 25.11
C GLU A 554 9.94 17.35 23.62
N PHE A 555 9.47 18.32 22.84
CA PHE A 555 9.79 18.46 21.43
C PHE A 555 10.65 19.69 21.20
N CYS A 556 11.90 19.47 20.82
CA CYS A 556 12.86 20.54 20.56
C CYS A 556 13.06 20.75 19.05
N LEU A 557 12.68 21.93 18.57
CA LEU A 557 13.06 22.43 17.24
C LEU A 557 14.12 23.55 17.33
N ASP A 558 14.68 23.76 18.52
CA ASP A 558 15.81 24.67 18.73
C ASP A 558 16.96 24.30 17.77
N GLU A 559 17.61 25.30 17.17
CA GLU A 559 18.77 25.14 16.28
C GLU A 559 18.50 24.53 14.90
N PHE A 560 17.24 24.29 14.52
CA PHE A 560 16.94 23.67 13.23
C PHE A 560 17.41 24.50 12.03
N VAL A 561 17.56 25.83 12.18
CA VAL A 561 17.99 26.66 11.07
C VAL A 561 18.88 27.86 11.41
N GLU A 562 20.15 27.74 11.02
CA GLU A 562 20.98 28.91 10.73
C GLU A 562 20.57 29.48 9.37
N GLY A 563 19.72 30.50 9.37
CA GLY A 563 19.30 31.22 8.17
C GLY A 563 18.02 32.01 8.42
N LYS A 564 18.13 33.26 8.86
CA LYS A 564 16.95 34.09 9.17
C LYS A 564 16.07 34.26 7.92
N ASN A 565 14.75 34.05 8.06
CA ASN A 565 13.70 34.35 7.08
C ASN A 565 13.71 33.53 5.77
N ASN A 566 13.80 32.19 5.85
CA ASN A 566 13.58 31.33 4.67
C ASN A 566 12.12 30.79 4.66
N PRO A 567 11.36 30.95 3.56
CA PRO A 567 10.00 30.42 3.43
C PRO A 567 9.89 28.90 3.70
N GLU A 568 10.96 28.13 3.47
CA GLU A 568 11.01 26.70 3.79
C GLU A 568 10.77 26.41 5.29
N HIS A 569 11.08 27.34 6.19
CA HIS A 569 10.89 27.13 7.64
C HIS A 569 9.42 27.15 8.04
N MET A 570 8.62 27.95 7.35
CA MET A 570 7.20 28.09 7.62
C MET A 570 6.47 26.82 7.23
N GLU A 571 6.85 26.25 6.10
CA GLU A 571 6.33 24.98 5.62
C GLU A 571 6.65 23.84 6.61
N VAL A 572 7.87 23.78 7.14
CA VAL A 572 8.26 22.79 8.16
C VAL A 572 7.47 22.97 9.46
N LEU A 573 7.34 24.21 9.96
CA LEU A 573 6.57 24.50 11.17
C LEU A 573 5.10 24.08 11.00
N GLN A 574 4.48 24.42 9.87
CA GLN A 574 3.09 24.04 9.59
C GLN A 574 2.91 22.51 9.58
N LYS A 575 3.86 21.77 9.01
CA LYS A 575 3.85 20.30 9.00
C LYS A 575 4.04 19.69 10.39
N LEU A 576 4.79 20.34 11.27
CA LEU A 576 5.05 19.90 12.64
C LEU A 576 3.96 20.32 13.64
N LEU A 577 2.99 21.15 13.27
CA LEU A 577 1.87 21.54 14.14
C LEU A 577 1.17 20.36 14.84
N PRO A 578 0.95 19.20 14.18
CA PRO A 578 0.35 18.07 14.86
C PRO A 578 1.24 17.51 15.98
N VAL A 579 2.56 17.48 15.80
CA VAL A 579 3.52 17.07 16.86
C VAL A 579 3.49 18.06 18.01
N ILE A 580 3.43 19.36 17.70
CA ILE A 580 3.35 20.44 18.69
C ILE A 580 2.10 20.31 19.57
N LYS A 581 0.95 19.94 19.00
CA LYS A 581 -0.31 19.76 19.75
C LYS A 581 -0.28 18.58 20.72
N GLU A 582 0.37 17.49 20.32
CA GLU A 582 0.47 16.28 21.14
C GLU A 582 1.64 16.32 22.14
N SER A 583 2.57 17.27 21.97
CA SER A 583 3.70 17.43 22.88
C SER A 583 3.30 18.14 24.18
N ARG A 584 3.87 17.73 25.31
CA ARG A 584 3.67 18.40 26.60
C ARG A 584 4.47 19.70 26.72
N SER A 585 5.72 19.71 26.27
CA SER A 585 6.61 20.87 26.24
C SER A 585 7.22 21.03 24.86
N VAL A 586 7.26 22.26 24.34
CA VAL A 586 7.75 22.56 22.99
C VAL A 586 8.75 23.71 23.04
N GLN A 587 9.94 23.48 22.49
CA GLN A 587 11.00 24.48 22.38
C GLN A 587 11.15 24.91 20.91
N LEU A 588 10.78 26.16 20.60
CA LEU A 588 10.91 26.80 19.28
C LEU A 588 11.84 28.02 19.36
N ARG A 589 12.95 27.93 20.08
CA ARG A 589 13.85 29.06 20.30
C ARG A 589 14.62 29.40 19.04
N TYR A 590 14.68 30.70 18.72
CA TYR A 590 15.41 31.21 17.55
C TYR A 590 15.02 30.58 16.20
N CYS A 591 13.79 30.06 16.06
CA CYS A 591 13.34 29.37 14.84
C CYS A 591 12.99 30.31 13.67
N GLY A 592 12.96 31.64 13.88
CA GLY A 592 12.63 32.60 12.83
C GLY A 592 11.17 32.53 12.38
N VAL A 593 10.25 32.22 13.31
CA VAL A 593 8.80 32.15 13.05
C VAL A 593 8.30 33.50 12.54
N THR A 594 7.63 33.53 11.38
CA THR A 594 6.98 34.74 10.84
C THR A 594 5.54 34.88 11.35
N ASP A 595 4.89 35.99 11.03
CA ASP A 595 3.52 36.28 11.46
C ASP A 595 2.51 35.19 11.06
N GLU A 596 2.66 34.59 9.87
CA GLU A 596 1.83 33.47 9.40
C GLU A 596 1.99 32.21 10.25
N GLY A 597 3.21 31.96 10.72
CA GLY A 597 3.56 30.82 11.55
C GLY A 597 3.02 30.99 12.96
N PHE A 598 3.06 32.23 13.48
CA PHE A 598 2.38 32.56 14.72
C PHE A 598 0.86 32.47 14.58
N ALA A 599 0.27 32.84 13.44
CA ALA A 599 -1.16 32.63 13.21
C ALA A 599 -1.53 31.14 13.20
N ALA A 600 -0.70 30.30 12.57
CA ALA A 600 -0.90 28.85 12.56
C ALA A 600 -0.72 28.23 13.97
N LEU A 601 0.28 28.66 14.73
CA LEU A 601 0.48 28.27 16.13
C LEU A 601 -0.68 28.73 17.01
N ALA A 602 -1.15 29.97 16.88
CA ALA A 602 -2.29 30.48 17.62
C ALA A 602 -3.56 29.68 17.30
N SER A 603 -3.81 29.36 16.03
CA SER A 603 -4.91 28.47 15.64
C SER A 603 -4.76 27.07 16.24
N ALA A 604 -3.54 26.53 16.29
CA ALA A 604 -3.28 25.24 16.90
C ALA A 604 -3.56 25.25 18.41
N LEU A 605 -3.17 26.31 19.12
CA LEU A 605 -3.43 26.46 20.55
C LEU A 605 -4.93 26.69 20.85
N ARG A 606 -5.65 27.46 20.02
CA ARG A 606 -7.11 27.64 20.14
C ARG A 606 -7.90 26.34 19.97
N SER A 607 -7.35 25.35 19.28
CA SER A 607 -7.95 24.01 19.23
C SER A 607 -7.87 23.23 20.54
N ASN A 608 -7.33 23.86 21.60
CA ASN A 608 -7.19 23.33 22.95
C ASN A 608 -6.50 21.95 23.00
N PRO A 609 -5.19 21.89 22.64
CA PRO A 609 -4.43 20.66 22.69
C PRO A 609 -4.52 20.01 24.08
N SER A 610 -4.77 18.70 24.12
CA SER A 610 -4.94 17.97 25.38
C SER A 610 -3.68 17.95 26.22
N HIS A 611 -2.50 17.86 25.58
CA HIS A 611 -1.22 17.57 26.22
C HIS A 611 -0.33 18.79 26.44
N LEU A 612 -0.35 19.78 25.55
CA LEU A 612 0.56 20.94 25.61
C LEU A 612 0.37 21.79 26.87
N ARG A 613 1.46 22.00 27.61
CA ARG A 613 1.54 22.81 28.84
C ARG A 613 2.61 23.89 28.78
N GLU A 614 3.69 23.66 28.05
CA GLU A 614 4.81 24.61 27.98
C GLU A 614 5.19 24.90 26.53
N LEU A 615 5.33 26.17 26.17
CA LEU A 615 5.76 26.60 24.85
C LEU A 615 6.82 27.69 25.00
N ASN A 616 8.00 27.48 24.40
CA ASN A 616 9.08 28.46 24.44
C ASN A 616 9.31 29.06 23.05
N LEU A 617 9.04 30.36 22.92
CA LEU A 617 9.18 31.14 21.68
C LEU A 617 10.33 32.15 21.78
N SER A 618 11.17 32.06 22.81
CA SER A 618 12.26 33.02 23.02
C SER A 618 13.20 33.13 21.81
N GLY A 619 13.65 34.35 21.51
CA GLY A 619 14.52 34.62 20.36
C GLY A 619 13.82 34.72 19.00
N ASN A 620 12.48 34.62 18.94
CA ASN A 620 11.70 34.92 17.72
C ASN A 620 11.24 36.39 17.66
N LYS A 621 10.90 36.88 16.46
CA LYS A 621 10.39 38.24 16.22
C LYS A 621 8.86 38.23 16.20
N LEU A 622 8.25 38.52 17.34
CA LEU A 622 6.80 38.35 17.57
C LEU A 622 5.88 39.42 16.95
N GLY A 623 6.43 40.54 16.44
CA GLY A 623 5.69 41.53 15.63
C GLY A 623 4.27 41.86 16.13
N ASP A 624 3.31 41.91 15.21
CA ASP A 624 1.87 42.06 15.49
C ASP A 624 1.22 40.77 16.01
N SER A 625 1.90 39.62 15.88
CA SER A 625 1.40 38.31 16.33
C SER A 625 1.27 38.16 17.84
N VAL A 626 1.86 39.08 18.62
CA VAL A 626 1.65 39.17 20.08
C VAL A 626 0.16 39.22 20.42
N LYS A 627 -0.66 39.92 19.62
CA LYS A 627 -2.11 39.99 19.83
C LYS A 627 -2.77 38.63 19.67
N LEU A 628 -2.41 37.87 18.63
CA LEU A 628 -2.96 36.54 18.37
C LEU A 628 -2.68 35.56 19.51
N LEU A 629 -1.44 35.56 20.03
CA LEU A 629 -1.06 34.73 21.17
C LEU A 629 -1.71 35.21 22.47
N SER A 630 -1.83 36.52 22.68
CA SER A 630 -2.52 37.08 23.85
C SER A 630 -3.99 36.67 23.88
N ASP A 631 -4.68 36.71 22.73
CA ASP A 631 -6.07 36.26 22.62
C ASP A 631 -6.23 34.78 22.98
N VAL A 632 -5.26 33.93 22.60
CA VAL A 632 -5.25 32.51 22.98
C VAL A 632 -5.11 32.34 24.49
N LEU A 633 -4.22 33.10 25.13
CA LEU A 633 -4.00 33.01 26.58
C LEU A 633 -5.19 33.52 27.40
N GLN A 634 -6.00 34.43 26.84
CA GLN A 634 -7.24 34.89 27.46
C GLN A 634 -8.40 33.89 27.30
N ASP A 635 -8.25 32.87 26.45
CA ASP A 635 -9.23 31.80 26.32
C ASP A 635 -9.27 30.98 27.62
N PRO A 636 -10.41 30.89 28.33
CA PRO A 636 -10.52 30.12 29.57
C PRO A 636 -10.27 28.61 29.37
N HIS A 637 -10.33 28.12 28.13
CA HIS A 637 -10.03 26.74 27.79
C HIS A 637 -8.55 26.50 27.51
N CYS A 638 -7.71 27.53 27.45
CA CYS A 638 -6.27 27.38 27.24
C CYS A 638 -5.62 26.63 28.41
N LYS A 639 -4.96 25.51 28.11
CA LYS A 639 -4.27 24.67 29.09
C LYS A 639 -2.78 24.98 29.23
N LEU A 640 -2.28 26.00 28.53
CA LEU A 640 -0.88 26.37 28.58
C LEU A 640 -0.53 26.96 29.96
N GLU A 641 0.43 26.37 30.64
CA GLU A 641 0.91 26.77 31.96
C GLU A 641 2.09 27.74 31.88
N LYS A 642 2.95 27.61 30.85
CA LYS A 642 4.12 28.47 30.63
C LYS A 642 4.27 28.85 29.16
N LEU A 643 4.51 30.14 28.92
CA LEU A 643 4.91 30.70 27.63
C LEU A 643 6.23 31.46 27.81
N GLY A 644 7.28 31.03 27.10
CA GLY A 644 8.64 31.58 27.19
C GLY A 644 9.08 32.41 26.00
#